data_AF-A0A1F3XU96-F1
#
_entry.id   AF-A0A1F3XU96-F1
#
_cell.length_a   1.000
_cell.length_b   1.000
_cell.length_c   1.000
_cell.angle_alpha   90.00
_cell.angle_beta   90.00
_cell.angle_gamma   90.00
#
_symmetry.space_group_name_H-M   'P 1'
#
loop_
_entity.id
_entity.type
_entity.pdbx_description
1 polymer ?
#
loop_
_entity_poly.entity_id
_entity_poly.type
_entity_poly.pdbx_seq_one_letter_code
_entity_poly.pdbx_strand_id
1 'polypeptide(L)'
;MTIRGFILLTLFAALAASSCSKNEEEKNEEAAGSSCIENPAGEPTSNSTGAAFSFLPDPMADAANATLSPTAGLDEYRKPVTLERLNGRGLLEGKFADVRDLMNCNGGYNARDGANKFTYSQSDPRFQEAMTYHMADSFIARLDANSCNTFKTQVRLYAHCIPDNAYYSRGKTDSGQTVEYVCIGDSSRLLGASFADDAMVGVHELQHGITVNAYSSDVDMNVLYYDEAGALGEALSDFAAISFFKSDVPENLDQRLFSRWALGVIKPVKDRGMKGLRGANRCPMYDSAFRTGCSNFRAGTAGFSSKNNTISYVYPDGMGWPFPDNYSGPAYVKTVFESYRLQEEIHEAGLVVTGALYDAMEALEAGYGYEKARDFMQKLVVSALKHLPKPSGGVPDAGITFIEFARTALEWAETSEVGLTAQDKAKVAAAFEARGLYHFRQVPKNWAAGSAIRIIDSPVLLKNWLANMGVPGTAIPQGANGALNDKMDPGEVVVLWFNIENLSEVTAGGLLLEVASDNPNVTFLHDQEGRIINYGYVNPVTAQIRYGKINGSAIVDAINDGANVSTHIPVGTAYFSTNPFYDSNFFTALWVKVSGAAAHGEKAGFTVVVRPANGEPDGSGRPAAQTLKFIAVIN
;
A
#
# COMPACT_ATOMS: atom_id res chain seq x y z
N MET A 1 -39.41 -9.87 46.10
CA MET A 1 -39.08 -8.44 46.16
C MET A 1 -37.72 -8.29 45.50
N THR A 2 -37.71 -7.61 44.36
CA THR A 2 -36.80 -7.85 43.24
C THR A 2 -36.19 -6.52 42.85
N ILE A 3 -34.86 -6.35 42.83
CA ILE A 3 -34.19 -5.30 42.04
C ILE A 3 -32.81 -5.78 41.52
N ARG A 4 -32.82 -6.13 40.22
CA ARG A 4 -31.91 -5.79 39.10
C ARG A 4 -30.39 -6.05 39.22
N GLY A 5 -29.95 -7.05 38.44
CA GLY A 5 -28.64 -7.10 37.79
C GLY A 5 -28.75 -6.70 36.30
N PHE A 6 -27.67 -6.11 35.79
CA PHE A 6 -27.37 -5.80 34.38
C PHE A 6 -26.00 -6.45 34.09
N ILE A 7 -25.91 -7.51 33.26
CA ILE A 7 -25.63 -7.54 31.80
C ILE A 7 -24.23 -7.02 31.40
N LEU A 8 -23.35 -7.92 30.95
CA LEU A 8 -22.57 -7.82 29.69
C LEU A 8 -21.95 -9.22 29.41
N LEU A 9 -22.58 -10.06 28.58
CA LEU A 9 -22.42 -10.23 27.13
C LEU A 9 -21.05 -10.82 26.70
N THR A 10 -21.01 -12.15 26.60
CA THR A 10 -20.03 -12.96 25.86
C THR A 10 -20.70 -13.47 24.57
N LEU A 11 -20.22 -13.01 23.41
CA LEU A 11 -20.52 -13.48 22.04
C LEU A 11 -19.25 -13.13 21.23
N PHE A 12 -18.58 -13.98 20.46
CA PHE A 12 -19.04 -15.01 19.53
C PHE A 12 -18.06 -16.19 19.47
N ALA A 13 -18.60 -17.41 19.55
CA ALA A 13 -18.04 -18.61 18.94
C ALA A 13 -19.19 -19.34 18.24
N ALA A 14 -18.89 -19.95 17.10
CA ALA A 14 -19.73 -20.84 16.30
C ALA A 14 -20.90 -20.22 15.52
N LEU A 15 -20.75 -20.19 14.18
CA LEU A 15 -21.84 -20.40 13.24
C LEU A 15 -21.33 -21.30 12.10
N ALA A 16 -21.35 -22.61 12.35
CA ALA A 16 -21.46 -23.64 11.35
C ALA A 16 -22.73 -24.44 11.68
N ALA A 17 -23.53 -24.72 10.65
CA ALA A 17 -24.74 -25.54 10.62
C ALA A 17 -26.00 -25.01 11.36
N SER A 18 -26.98 -24.53 10.58
CA SER A 18 -28.39 -24.69 10.92
C SER A 18 -29.21 -25.12 9.71
N SER A 19 -29.94 -26.21 9.90
CA SER A 19 -30.78 -26.94 8.96
C SER A 19 -31.90 -26.12 8.33
N CYS A 20 -32.15 -26.35 7.04
CA CYS A 20 -33.37 -25.97 6.34
C CYS A 20 -34.61 -26.63 6.95
N SER A 21 -35.59 -25.85 7.40
CA SER A 21 -36.97 -26.30 7.53
C SER A 21 -37.77 -25.79 6.34
N LYS A 22 -38.29 -26.73 5.54
CA LYS A 22 -39.27 -26.47 4.48
C LYS A 22 -40.56 -25.94 5.11
N ASN A 23 -41.06 -24.81 4.60
CA ASN A 23 -42.50 -24.54 4.55
C ASN A 23 -42.82 -24.05 3.14
N GLU A 24 -43.65 -24.83 2.47
CA GLU A 24 -44.29 -24.52 1.20
C GLU A 24 -45.42 -23.53 1.46
N GLU A 25 -45.43 -22.41 0.73
CA GLU A 25 -46.67 -21.71 0.40
C GLU A 25 -46.49 -20.99 -0.95
N GLU A 26 -47.08 -21.57 -1.98
CA GLU A 26 -47.12 -21.08 -3.36
C GLU A 26 -47.88 -19.74 -3.44
N LYS A 27 -47.21 -18.69 -3.93
CA LYS A 27 -47.84 -17.62 -4.73
C LYS A 27 -46.96 -17.24 -5.91
N ASN A 28 -47.57 -17.28 -7.08
CA ASN A 28 -47.00 -17.01 -8.40
C ASN A 28 -46.37 -15.61 -8.53
N GLU A 29 -45.04 -15.54 -8.41
CA GLU A 29 -44.21 -14.54 -9.08
C GLU A 29 -43.27 -15.28 -10.04
N GLU A 30 -43.11 -14.75 -11.25
CA GLU A 30 -42.21 -15.30 -12.29
C GLU A 30 -40.82 -15.58 -11.71
N ALA A 31 -40.41 -16.84 -11.84
CA ALA A 31 -39.24 -17.41 -11.20
C ALA A 31 -37.95 -16.61 -11.50
N ALA A 32 -37.45 -15.91 -10.48
CA ALA A 32 -36.03 -15.66 -10.25
C ALA A 32 -35.31 -17.00 -9.97
N GLY A 33 -35.35 -17.92 -10.93
CA GLY A 33 -34.63 -19.19 -10.88
C GLY A 33 -33.14 -18.92 -10.77
N SER A 34 -32.48 -19.60 -9.83
CA SER A 34 -31.07 -19.43 -9.43
C SER A 34 -30.19 -18.88 -10.57
N SER A 35 -29.82 -17.61 -10.48
CA SER A 35 -29.16 -16.83 -11.54
C SER A 35 -27.72 -17.26 -11.81
N CYS A 36 -27.13 -18.03 -10.90
CA CYS A 36 -25.72 -18.39 -10.93
C CYS A 36 -25.46 -19.66 -11.76
N ILE A 37 -24.43 -19.62 -12.61
CA ILE A 37 -23.94 -20.78 -13.35
C ILE A 37 -22.45 -20.97 -12.99
N GLU A 38 -22.05 -22.19 -12.63
CA GLU A 38 -20.64 -22.52 -12.37
C GLU A 38 -19.92 -23.00 -13.65
N ASN A 39 -20.63 -23.71 -14.53
CA ASN A 39 -20.11 -24.29 -15.77
C ASN A 39 -21.15 -24.20 -16.91
N PRO A 40 -21.10 -23.17 -17.77
CA PRO A 40 -22.02 -23.09 -18.91
C PRO A 40 -21.69 -24.14 -19.98
N ALA A 41 -22.72 -24.59 -20.70
CA ALA A 41 -22.55 -25.37 -21.92
C ALA A 41 -22.13 -24.46 -23.09
N GLY A 42 -21.13 -24.88 -23.87
CA GLY A 42 -20.67 -24.17 -25.07
C GLY A 42 -19.16 -24.19 -25.21
N GLU A 43 -18.68 -24.49 -26.41
CA GLU A 43 -17.26 -24.42 -26.73
C GLU A 43 -16.80 -22.95 -26.77
N PRO A 44 -15.68 -22.60 -26.10
CA PRO A 44 -15.09 -21.27 -26.21
C PRO A 44 -14.81 -20.92 -27.68
N THR A 45 -15.33 -19.79 -28.13
CA THR A 45 -14.94 -19.17 -29.39
C THR A 45 -13.86 -18.12 -29.14
N SER A 46 -12.75 -18.19 -29.85
CA SER A 46 -11.66 -17.22 -29.67
C SER A 46 -12.10 -15.83 -30.16
N ASN A 47 -11.89 -14.80 -29.32
CA ASN A 47 -12.01 -13.37 -29.67
C ASN A 47 -13.42 -12.89 -30.04
N SER A 48 -14.46 -13.36 -29.35
CA SER A 48 -15.79 -12.75 -29.44
C SER A 48 -15.79 -11.34 -28.85
N THR A 49 -16.71 -10.49 -29.29
CA THR A 49 -16.98 -9.18 -28.70
C THR A 49 -18.37 -9.11 -28.08
N GLY A 50 -18.57 -8.17 -27.18
CA GLY A 50 -19.85 -7.86 -26.54
C GLY A 50 -20.10 -6.37 -26.42
N ALA A 51 -21.28 -6.00 -25.98
CA ALA A 51 -21.66 -4.61 -25.71
C ALA A 51 -22.02 -4.45 -24.24
N ALA A 52 -21.55 -3.38 -23.62
CA ALA A 52 -21.86 -3.03 -22.23
C ALA A 52 -21.94 -1.51 -22.05
N PHE A 53 -22.22 -1.09 -20.82
CA PHE A 53 -22.00 0.27 -20.36
C PHE A 53 -20.94 0.28 -19.25
N SER A 54 -20.19 1.37 -19.14
CA SER A 54 -19.14 1.56 -18.12
C SER A 54 -19.05 3.02 -17.73
N PHE A 55 -18.49 3.31 -16.55
CA PHE A 55 -17.89 4.61 -16.29
C PHE A 55 -16.42 4.62 -16.73
N LEU A 56 -15.89 5.77 -17.17
CA LEU A 56 -14.51 5.91 -17.64
C LEU A 56 -13.84 7.22 -17.15
N PRO A 57 -12.94 7.14 -16.15
CA PRO A 57 -12.75 6.02 -15.21
C PRO A 57 -13.91 5.87 -14.21
N ASP A 58 -14.61 6.95 -13.93
CA ASP A 58 -15.52 7.06 -12.79
C ASP A 58 -16.70 8.00 -13.12
N PRO A 59 -17.82 7.93 -12.36
CA PRO A 59 -19.00 8.76 -12.61
C PRO A 59 -18.72 10.26 -12.56
N MET A 60 -17.77 10.73 -11.75
CA MET A 60 -17.45 12.16 -11.63
C MET A 60 -16.73 12.65 -12.87
N ALA A 61 -15.83 11.85 -13.43
CA ALA A 61 -15.17 12.12 -14.69
C ALA A 61 -16.17 12.15 -15.84
N ASP A 62 -17.05 11.15 -15.95
CA ASP A 62 -18.05 11.10 -17.02
C ASP A 62 -19.10 12.23 -16.93
N ALA A 63 -19.47 12.63 -15.72
CA ALA A 63 -20.33 13.79 -15.48
C ALA A 63 -19.60 15.13 -15.58
N ALA A 64 -18.26 15.12 -15.69
CA ALA A 64 -17.38 16.28 -15.52
C ALA A 64 -17.71 17.11 -14.26
N ASN A 65 -18.11 16.43 -13.17
CA ASN A 65 -18.67 17.05 -11.96
C ASN A 65 -18.00 16.52 -10.69
N ALA A 66 -17.09 17.33 -10.13
CA ALA A 66 -16.38 17.04 -8.89
C ALA A 66 -17.26 16.99 -7.62
N THR A 67 -18.56 17.24 -7.75
CA THR A 67 -19.53 17.24 -6.64
C THR A 67 -20.63 16.20 -6.82
N LEU A 68 -20.52 15.33 -7.84
CA LEU A 68 -21.48 14.27 -8.09
C LEU A 68 -21.57 13.32 -6.88
N SER A 69 -22.76 12.77 -6.65
CA SER A 69 -23.03 11.89 -5.51
C SER A 69 -23.55 10.53 -5.97
N PRO A 70 -23.26 9.39 -5.29
CA PRO A 70 -23.74 8.06 -5.63
C PRO A 70 -25.25 7.92 -5.57
N THR A 71 -25.92 8.81 -4.83
CA THR A 71 -27.38 8.85 -4.81
C THR A 71 -27.98 9.68 -5.95
N ALA A 72 -27.18 10.17 -6.89
CA ALA A 72 -27.71 10.76 -8.13
C ALA A 72 -28.19 9.65 -9.07
N GLY A 73 -28.98 9.98 -10.09
CA GLY A 73 -29.30 9.04 -11.16
C GLY A 73 -28.09 8.84 -12.06
N LEU A 74 -27.22 7.86 -11.76
CA LEU A 74 -25.94 7.70 -12.44
C LEU A 74 -26.03 7.10 -13.86
N ASP A 75 -27.17 6.51 -14.20
CA ASP A 75 -27.42 5.87 -15.50
C ASP A 75 -27.29 6.81 -16.71
N GLU A 76 -27.34 8.13 -16.51
CA GLU A 76 -27.17 9.12 -17.57
C GLU A 76 -25.69 9.38 -17.91
N TYR A 77 -24.76 9.05 -17.02
CA TYR A 77 -23.33 9.33 -17.19
C TYR A 77 -22.54 8.14 -17.73
N ARG A 78 -23.08 6.92 -17.63
CA ARG A 78 -22.43 5.72 -18.18
C ARG A 78 -22.30 5.80 -19.70
N LYS A 79 -21.16 5.36 -20.21
CA LYS A 79 -20.83 5.37 -21.64
C LYS A 79 -20.95 3.97 -22.25
N PRO A 80 -21.40 3.83 -23.50
CA PRO A 80 -21.37 2.55 -24.19
C PRO A 80 -19.92 2.14 -24.44
N VAL A 81 -19.61 0.87 -24.17
CA VAL A 81 -18.28 0.28 -24.39
C VAL A 81 -18.39 -1.06 -25.12
N THR A 82 -17.33 -1.43 -25.82
CA THR A 82 -17.17 -2.76 -26.39
C THR A 82 -16.39 -3.63 -25.41
N LEU A 83 -16.95 -4.80 -25.09
CA LEU A 83 -16.22 -5.85 -24.37
C LEU A 83 -15.44 -6.66 -25.39
N GLU A 84 -14.13 -6.49 -25.43
CA GLU A 84 -13.26 -7.21 -26.36
C GLU A 84 -12.84 -8.57 -25.80
N ARG A 85 -12.38 -9.48 -26.66
CA ARG A 85 -11.70 -10.74 -26.28
C ARG A 85 -12.52 -11.68 -25.37
N LEU A 86 -13.84 -11.62 -25.42
CA LEU A 86 -14.73 -12.59 -24.78
C LEU A 86 -14.55 -13.97 -25.42
N ASN A 87 -14.88 -15.02 -24.67
CA ASN A 87 -14.91 -16.40 -25.16
C ASN A 87 -16.19 -16.76 -25.91
N GLY A 88 -17.16 -15.84 -26.00
CA GLY A 88 -18.41 -16.01 -26.75
C GLY A 88 -19.43 -16.95 -26.11
N ARG A 89 -19.24 -17.40 -24.87
CA ARG A 89 -20.20 -18.25 -24.13
C ARG A 89 -21.36 -17.47 -23.51
N GLY A 90 -21.45 -16.17 -23.76
CA GLY A 90 -22.43 -15.30 -23.13
C GLY A 90 -22.11 -14.96 -21.67
N LEU A 91 -20.84 -15.00 -21.29
CA LEU A 91 -20.33 -14.67 -19.95
C LEU A 91 -19.23 -13.62 -20.03
N LEU A 92 -18.96 -12.96 -18.90
CA LEU A 92 -17.84 -12.02 -18.73
C LEU A 92 -16.51 -12.75 -18.50
N GLU A 93 -16.12 -13.55 -19.49
CA GLU A 93 -14.92 -14.38 -19.46
C GLU A 93 -14.22 -14.28 -20.82
N GLY A 94 -12.94 -13.97 -20.81
CA GLY A 94 -12.17 -13.77 -22.03
C GLY A 94 -10.69 -14.15 -21.94
N LYS A 95 -9.87 -13.53 -22.79
CA LYS A 95 -8.43 -13.82 -22.84
C LYS A 95 -7.71 -13.45 -21.53
N PHE A 96 -8.04 -12.30 -20.95
CA PHE A 96 -7.27 -11.73 -19.83
C PHE A 96 -8.02 -11.72 -18.49
N ALA A 97 -9.35 -11.60 -18.51
CA ALA A 97 -10.17 -11.40 -17.32
C ALA A 97 -11.33 -12.42 -17.22
N ASP A 98 -11.58 -12.94 -16.02
CA ASP A 98 -12.71 -13.82 -15.65
C ASP A 98 -13.52 -13.18 -14.51
N VAL A 99 -14.65 -12.55 -14.80
CA VAL A 99 -15.48 -11.90 -13.77
C VAL A 99 -16.46 -12.88 -13.15
N ARG A 100 -16.46 -12.93 -11.82
CA ARG A 100 -17.28 -13.81 -10.98
C ARG A 100 -17.95 -13.01 -9.87
N ASP A 101 -18.94 -13.60 -9.23
CA ASP A 101 -19.62 -13.05 -8.07
C ASP A 101 -19.45 -13.98 -6.86
N LEU A 102 -18.74 -13.51 -5.81
CA LEU A 102 -18.53 -14.27 -4.58
C LEU A 102 -19.74 -14.21 -3.64
N MET A 103 -20.40 -13.06 -3.55
CA MET A 103 -21.43 -12.82 -2.54
C MET A 103 -22.75 -13.51 -2.87
N ASN A 104 -23.18 -13.47 -4.12
CA ASN A 104 -24.47 -14.03 -4.53
C ASN A 104 -24.32 -15.39 -5.22
N CYS A 105 -23.17 -15.63 -5.86
CA CYS A 105 -22.95 -16.84 -6.66
C CYS A 105 -21.88 -17.78 -6.14
N ASN A 106 -21.31 -17.53 -4.95
CA ASN A 106 -20.27 -18.37 -4.36
C ASN A 106 -19.10 -18.66 -5.34
N GLY A 107 -18.75 -17.66 -6.17
CA GLY A 107 -17.73 -17.76 -7.21
C GLY A 107 -18.25 -18.15 -8.61
N GLY A 108 -19.56 -18.30 -8.78
CA GLY A 108 -20.21 -18.48 -10.09
C GLY A 108 -20.38 -17.18 -10.89
N TYR A 109 -21.02 -17.28 -12.06
CA TYR A 109 -21.32 -16.12 -12.92
C TYR A 109 -22.73 -15.59 -12.68
N ASN A 110 -22.84 -14.28 -12.48
CA ASN A 110 -24.11 -13.58 -12.35
C ASN A 110 -24.49 -12.82 -13.64
N ALA A 111 -23.56 -12.03 -14.21
CA ALA A 111 -23.74 -11.41 -15.53
C ALA A 111 -23.66 -12.45 -16.66
N ARG A 112 -24.79 -12.63 -17.37
CA ARG A 112 -24.91 -13.54 -18.52
C ARG A 112 -25.83 -12.98 -19.58
N ASP A 113 -25.44 -13.12 -20.85
CA ASP A 113 -26.26 -12.82 -22.01
C ASP A 113 -25.75 -13.61 -23.23
N GLY A 114 -26.56 -14.53 -23.76
CA GLY A 114 -26.16 -15.39 -24.88
C GLY A 114 -25.85 -14.67 -26.20
N ALA A 115 -26.22 -13.38 -26.32
CA ALA A 115 -25.86 -12.52 -27.44
C ALA A 115 -24.69 -11.56 -27.09
N ASN A 116 -24.01 -11.78 -25.97
CA ASN A 116 -22.96 -10.92 -25.39
C ASN A 116 -23.42 -9.46 -25.20
N LYS A 117 -24.68 -9.24 -24.80
CA LYS A 117 -25.24 -7.91 -24.49
C LYS A 117 -25.36 -7.72 -22.98
N PHE A 118 -24.32 -7.16 -22.37
CA PHE A 118 -24.21 -6.91 -20.93
C PHE A 118 -24.65 -5.48 -20.58
N THR A 119 -25.87 -5.11 -20.96
CA THR A 119 -26.41 -3.76 -20.79
C THR A 119 -27.31 -3.69 -19.56
N TYR A 120 -26.78 -3.19 -18.45
CA TYR A 120 -27.47 -3.12 -17.15
C TYR A 120 -27.52 -1.68 -16.63
N SER A 121 -28.54 -1.32 -15.85
CA SER A 121 -28.55 -0.06 -15.08
C SER A 121 -27.46 -0.09 -14.01
N GLN A 122 -26.94 1.07 -13.59
CA GLN A 122 -25.89 1.16 -12.56
C GLN A 122 -26.30 0.50 -11.24
N SER A 123 -27.59 0.52 -10.89
CA SER A 123 -28.11 -0.11 -9.67
C SER A 123 -28.20 -1.65 -9.74
N ASP A 124 -27.95 -2.24 -10.91
CA ASP A 124 -27.90 -3.69 -11.10
C ASP A 124 -26.45 -4.15 -10.91
N PRO A 125 -26.14 -5.05 -9.94
CA PRO A 125 -24.76 -5.51 -9.67
C PRO A 125 -24.00 -6.00 -10.92
N ARG A 126 -24.72 -6.52 -11.92
CA ARG A 126 -24.13 -6.98 -13.17
C ARG A 126 -23.52 -5.85 -14.00
N PHE A 127 -23.89 -4.59 -13.74
CA PHE A 127 -23.22 -3.41 -14.30
C PHE A 127 -21.77 -3.33 -13.85
N GLN A 128 -21.51 -3.43 -12.53
CA GLN A 128 -20.17 -3.39 -11.97
C GLN A 128 -19.34 -4.58 -12.45
N GLU A 129 -19.94 -5.76 -12.60
CA GLU A 129 -19.27 -6.92 -13.21
C GLU A 129 -18.81 -6.61 -14.65
N ALA A 130 -19.69 -6.07 -15.50
CA ALA A 130 -19.37 -5.74 -16.90
C ALA A 130 -18.31 -4.64 -17.01
N MET A 131 -18.39 -3.61 -16.16
CA MET A 131 -17.39 -2.55 -16.05
C MET A 131 -16.02 -3.10 -15.61
N THR A 132 -16.02 -3.99 -14.62
CA THR A 132 -14.80 -4.67 -14.12
C THR A 132 -14.14 -5.49 -15.23
N TYR A 133 -14.92 -6.21 -16.04
CA TYR A 133 -14.39 -6.92 -17.21
C TYR A 133 -13.74 -5.95 -18.20
N HIS A 134 -14.46 -4.90 -18.60
CA HIS A 134 -14.00 -3.93 -19.60
C HIS A 134 -12.67 -3.29 -19.20
N MET A 135 -12.58 -2.83 -17.95
CA MET A 135 -11.39 -2.20 -17.39
C MET A 135 -10.21 -3.17 -17.39
N ALA A 136 -10.39 -4.38 -16.85
CA ALA A 136 -9.30 -5.33 -16.70
C ALA A 136 -8.77 -5.83 -18.04
N ASP A 137 -9.68 -6.17 -18.96
CA ASP A 137 -9.31 -6.58 -20.31
C ASP A 137 -8.56 -5.46 -21.04
N SER A 138 -9.03 -4.21 -20.97
CA SER A 138 -8.38 -3.06 -21.62
C SER A 138 -6.99 -2.77 -21.05
N PHE A 139 -6.84 -2.80 -19.72
CA PHE A 139 -5.56 -2.57 -19.06
C PHE A 139 -4.56 -3.69 -19.37
N ILE A 140 -4.95 -4.96 -19.20
CA ILE A 140 -4.04 -6.10 -19.44
C ILE A 140 -3.71 -6.21 -20.94
N ALA A 141 -4.64 -5.93 -21.85
CA ALA A 141 -4.36 -5.90 -23.28
C ALA A 141 -3.30 -4.83 -23.64
N ARG A 142 -3.36 -3.66 -22.99
CA ARG A 142 -2.36 -2.60 -23.15
C ARG A 142 -0.97 -3.07 -22.67
N LEU A 143 -0.93 -3.77 -21.53
CA LEU A 143 0.30 -4.36 -21.01
C LEU A 143 0.84 -5.44 -21.95
N ASP A 144 -0.02 -6.31 -22.49
CA ASP A 144 0.31 -7.37 -23.44
C ASP A 144 0.94 -6.79 -24.71
N ALA A 145 0.31 -5.74 -25.28
CA ALA A 145 0.82 -5.01 -26.45
C ALA A 145 2.20 -4.37 -26.21
N ASN A 146 2.54 -4.08 -24.96
CA ASN A 146 3.81 -3.49 -24.55
C ASN A 146 4.82 -4.51 -24.01
N SER A 147 4.52 -5.82 -24.05
CA SER A 147 5.34 -6.88 -23.43
C SER A 147 5.58 -6.67 -21.91
N CYS A 148 4.63 -5.99 -21.26
CA CYS A 148 4.60 -5.71 -19.83
C CYS A 148 3.63 -6.62 -19.06
N ASN A 149 2.79 -7.40 -19.76
CA ASN A 149 1.88 -8.33 -19.11
C ASN A 149 2.68 -9.49 -18.48
N THR A 150 2.59 -9.62 -17.16
CA THR A 150 3.28 -10.66 -16.39
C THR A 150 2.34 -11.73 -15.84
N PHE A 151 1.03 -11.60 -16.06
CA PHE A 151 0.06 -12.63 -15.70
C PHE A 151 0.26 -13.87 -16.58
N LYS A 152 0.39 -15.04 -15.95
CA LYS A 152 0.58 -16.32 -16.66
C LYS A 152 -0.75 -16.94 -17.08
N THR A 153 -1.82 -16.58 -16.38
CA THR A 153 -3.18 -17.03 -16.63
C THR A 153 -4.12 -15.84 -16.61
N GLN A 154 -5.35 -16.07 -17.05
CA GLN A 154 -6.45 -15.14 -16.85
C GLN A 154 -6.57 -14.76 -15.35
N VAL A 155 -6.77 -13.48 -15.08
CA VAL A 155 -6.99 -12.97 -13.72
C VAL A 155 -8.48 -13.10 -13.38
N ARG A 156 -8.78 -13.65 -12.21
CA ARG A 156 -10.16 -13.72 -11.73
C ARG A 156 -10.54 -12.42 -11.03
N LEU A 157 -11.70 -11.87 -11.35
CA LEU A 157 -12.16 -10.61 -10.81
C LEU A 157 -13.47 -10.86 -10.09
N TYR A 158 -13.60 -10.34 -8.88
CA TYR A 158 -14.82 -10.44 -8.10
C TYR A 158 -15.36 -9.04 -7.86
N ALA A 159 -16.43 -8.69 -8.57
CA ALA A 159 -17.24 -7.55 -8.18
C ALA A 159 -18.11 -7.97 -6.99
N HIS A 160 -18.27 -7.10 -5.99
CA HIS A 160 -19.07 -7.35 -4.79
C HIS A 160 -18.52 -8.49 -3.91
N CYS A 161 -17.28 -8.34 -3.42
CA CYS A 161 -16.65 -9.43 -2.65
C CYS A 161 -16.51 -9.15 -1.15
N ILE A 162 -16.25 -7.90 -0.74
CA ILE A 162 -16.07 -7.48 0.66
C ILE A 162 -16.62 -6.06 0.87
N PRO A 163 -16.90 -5.64 2.11
CA PRO A 163 -17.25 -4.25 2.38
C PRO A 163 -16.02 -3.33 2.44
N ASP A 164 -16.18 -2.09 1.94
CA ASP A 164 -15.29 -0.94 2.11
C ASP A 164 -13.81 -1.12 1.71
N ASN A 165 -13.49 -2.03 0.80
CA ASN A 165 -12.11 -2.19 0.32
C ASN A 165 -12.03 -2.90 -1.05
N ALA A 166 -10.85 -2.82 -1.67
CA ALA A 166 -10.44 -3.67 -2.78
C ALA A 166 -9.06 -4.27 -2.47
N TYR A 167 -8.74 -5.41 -3.09
CA TYR A 167 -7.40 -5.98 -2.99
C TYR A 167 -7.12 -6.96 -4.14
N TYR A 168 -5.85 -7.05 -4.53
CA TYR A 168 -5.29 -8.17 -5.27
C TYR A 168 -4.78 -9.26 -4.33
N SER A 169 -4.91 -10.52 -4.73
CA SER A 169 -4.34 -11.66 -4.00
C SER A 169 -4.01 -12.85 -4.91
N ARG A 170 -3.23 -13.78 -4.35
CA ARG A 170 -2.90 -15.07 -4.96
C ARG A 170 -3.33 -16.20 -4.05
N GLY A 171 -4.21 -17.05 -4.56
CA GLY A 171 -4.63 -18.30 -3.91
C GLY A 171 -3.98 -19.53 -4.54
N LYS A 172 -4.14 -20.67 -3.87
CA LYS A 172 -3.87 -21.99 -4.44
C LYS A 172 -5.20 -22.72 -4.62
N THR A 173 -5.43 -23.32 -5.78
CA THR A 173 -6.50 -24.30 -5.95
C THR A 173 -6.20 -25.57 -5.14
N ASP A 174 -7.21 -26.44 -4.99
CA ASP A 174 -7.03 -27.79 -4.45
C ASP A 174 -5.99 -28.61 -5.23
N SER A 175 -5.80 -28.31 -6.52
CA SER A 175 -4.76 -28.91 -7.37
C SER A 175 -3.37 -28.28 -7.22
N GLY A 176 -3.21 -27.28 -6.35
CA GLY A 176 -1.95 -26.57 -6.11
C GLY A 176 -1.60 -25.51 -7.16
N GLN A 177 -2.50 -25.24 -8.11
CA GLN A 177 -2.32 -24.19 -9.12
C GLN A 177 -2.46 -22.81 -8.45
N THR A 178 -1.55 -21.88 -8.75
CA THR A 178 -1.72 -20.48 -8.33
C THR A 178 -2.87 -19.87 -9.12
N VAL A 179 -3.83 -19.27 -8.43
CA VAL A 179 -4.88 -18.44 -9.01
C VAL A 179 -4.67 -17.03 -8.53
N GLU A 180 -4.66 -16.11 -9.48
CA GLU A 180 -4.53 -14.68 -9.22
C GLU A 180 -5.92 -14.07 -9.28
N TYR A 181 -6.26 -13.24 -8.30
CA TYR A 181 -7.57 -12.61 -8.28
C TYR A 181 -7.55 -11.19 -7.72
N VAL A 182 -8.50 -10.39 -8.19
CA VAL A 182 -8.83 -9.08 -7.64
C VAL A 182 -10.23 -9.14 -7.05
N CYS A 183 -10.37 -8.60 -5.86
CA CYS A 183 -11.60 -8.50 -5.10
C CYS A 183 -11.94 -7.02 -4.99
N ILE A 184 -13.07 -6.59 -5.56
CA ILE A 184 -13.56 -5.21 -5.49
C ILE A 184 -14.85 -5.18 -4.68
N GLY A 185 -14.81 -4.45 -3.57
CA GLY A 185 -15.89 -4.41 -2.61
C GLY A 185 -17.00 -3.42 -2.90
N ASP A 186 -18.00 -3.46 -2.03
CA ASP A 186 -19.09 -2.49 -1.97
C ASP A 186 -18.93 -1.57 -0.77
N SER A 187 -19.48 -0.35 -0.85
CA SER A 187 -19.47 0.51 0.33
C SER A 187 -20.50 0.03 1.35
N SER A 188 -20.05 -0.23 2.58
CA SER A 188 -20.96 -0.50 3.70
C SER A 188 -21.64 0.79 4.19
N ARG A 189 -21.04 1.95 3.87
CA ARG A 189 -21.46 3.29 4.33
C ARG A 189 -22.44 3.96 3.36
N LEU A 190 -22.36 3.65 2.07
CA LEU A 190 -23.18 4.22 1.02
C LEU A 190 -23.88 3.10 0.25
N LEU A 191 -25.12 2.78 0.66
CA LEU A 191 -25.92 1.75 0.01
C LEU A 191 -26.05 2.01 -1.50
N GLY A 192 -25.69 1.01 -2.31
CA GLY A 192 -25.73 1.08 -3.77
C GLY A 192 -24.49 1.69 -4.43
N ALA A 193 -23.49 2.12 -3.65
CA ALA A 193 -22.19 2.51 -4.17
C ALA A 193 -21.23 1.31 -4.14
N SER A 194 -20.52 1.09 -5.24
CA SER A 194 -19.49 0.06 -5.32
C SER A 194 -18.13 0.68 -5.64
N PHE A 195 -17.05 0.10 -5.12
CA PHE A 195 -15.69 0.48 -5.54
C PHE A 195 -15.45 0.10 -7.01
N ALA A 196 -16.24 -0.84 -7.55
CA ALA A 196 -16.21 -1.22 -8.95
C ALA A 196 -16.81 -0.16 -9.90
N ASP A 197 -17.50 0.86 -9.36
CA ASP A 197 -17.89 2.06 -10.13
C ASP A 197 -16.68 2.99 -10.40
N ASP A 198 -15.50 2.68 -9.86
CA ASP A 198 -14.27 3.43 -10.07
C ASP A 198 -13.21 2.54 -10.73
N ALA A 199 -13.05 2.67 -12.05
CA ALA A 199 -12.14 1.84 -12.82
C ALA A 199 -10.67 2.03 -12.41
N MET A 200 -10.31 3.17 -11.80
CA MET A 200 -8.96 3.39 -11.29
C MET A 200 -8.62 2.40 -10.18
N VAL A 201 -9.58 2.08 -9.29
CA VAL A 201 -9.39 1.08 -8.22
C VAL A 201 -9.04 -0.28 -8.81
N GLY A 202 -9.78 -0.72 -9.82
CA GLY A 202 -9.51 -2.00 -10.46
C GLY A 202 -8.14 -2.06 -11.15
N VAL A 203 -7.69 -0.98 -11.80
CA VAL A 203 -6.35 -0.91 -12.40
C VAL A 203 -5.26 -0.91 -11.33
N HIS A 204 -5.47 -0.19 -10.22
CA HIS A 204 -4.57 -0.19 -9.07
C HIS A 204 -4.38 -1.62 -8.55
N GLU A 205 -5.46 -2.37 -8.33
CA GLU A 205 -5.36 -3.76 -7.87
C GLU A 205 -4.67 -4.69 -8.88
N LEU A 206 -5.00 -4.57 -10.17
CA LEU A 206 -4.31 -5.34 -11.20
C LEU A 206 -2.82 -5.05 -11.26
N GLN A 207 -2.42 -3.79 -11.03
CA GLN A 207 -1.02 -3.41 -11.01
C GLN A 207 -0.26 -4.03 -9.83
N HIS A 208 -0.88 -4.31 -8.69
CA HIS A 208 -0.22 -5.13 -7.64
C HIS A 208 0.20 -6.51 -8.18
N GLY A 209 -0.66 -7.16 -8.96
CA GLY A 209 -0.33 -8.43 -9.60
C GLY A 209 0.80 -8.33 -10.62
N ILE A 210 0.84 -7.24 -11.39
CA ILE A 210 1.97 -6.96 -12.28
C ILE A 210 3.25 -6.73 -11.48
N THR A 211 3.19 -5.94 -10.41
CA THR A 211 4.33 -5.63 -9.55
C THR A 211 4.95 -6.89 -8.96
N VAL A 212 4.12 -7.74 -8.37
CA VAL A 212 4.54 -9.00 -7.76
C VAL A 212 5.13 -9.94 -8.81
N ASN A 213 4.44 -10.15 -9.94
CA ASN A 213 4.90 -11.10 -10.95
C ASN A 213 6.16 -10.63 -11.70
N ALA A 214 6.29 -9.32 -11.94
CA ALA A 214 7.52 -8.74 -12.50
C ALA A 214 8.69 -8.85 -11.54
N TYR A 215 8.44 -8.63 -10.24
CA TYR A 215 9.48 -8.77 -9.22
C TYR A 215 9.88 -10.24 -9.02
N SER A 216 8.96 -11.12 -8.66
CA SER A 216 9.19 -12.57 -8.61
C SER A 216 7.87 -13.33 -8.44
N SER A 217 7.57 -14.25 -9.36
CA SER A 217 6.38 -15.12 -9.23
C SER A 217 6.44 -16.06 -8.03
N ASP A 218 7.64 -16.27 -7.46
CA ASP A 218 7.88 -17.28 -6.42
C ASP A 218 7.93 -16.68 -5.01
N VAL A 219 7.98 -15.35 -4.90
CA VAL A 219 7.98 -14.62 -3.62
C VAL A 219 6.55 -14.40 -3.18
N ASP A 220 6.22 -14.64 -1.91
CA ASP A 220 4.90 -14.29 -1.33
C ASP A 220 4.71 -12.77 -1.35
N MET A 221 3.49 -12.30 -1.66
CA MET A 221 3.19 -10.87 -1.66
C MET A 221 3.36 -10.22 -0.29
N ASN A 222 3.19 -11.00 0.79
CA ASN A 222 3.43 -10.55 2.16
C ASN A 222 4.85 -10.03 2.39
N VAL A 223 5.80 -10.45 1.56
CA VAL A 223 7.17 -9.94 1.56
C VAL A 223 7.24 -8.50 1.06
N LEU A 224 6.34 -8.12 0.16
CA LEU A 224 6.27 -6.76 -0.38
C LEU A 224 5.32 -5.87 0.40
N TYR A 225 4.52 -6.35 1.37
CA TYR A 225 3.48 -5.53 2.02
C TYR A 225 3.98 -4.55 3.08
N TYR A 226 5.28 -4.51 3.37
CA TYR A 226 5.81 -3.71 4.47
C TYR A 226 6.82 -2.65 3.97
N ASP A 227 6.88 -1.53 4.71
CA ASP A 227 7.85 -0.46 4.55
C ASP A 227 7.88 0.17 3.14
N GLU A 228 9.07 0.55 2.65
CA GLU A 228 9.24 1.12 1.31
C GLU A 228 8.91 0.15 0.18
N ALA A 229 8.99 -1.17 0.41
CA ALA A 229 8.58 -2.15 -0.61
C ALA A 229 7.06 -2.13 -0.81
N GLY A 230 6.30 -2.07 0.28
CA GLY A 230 4.83 -1.95 0.26
C GLY A 230 4.41 -0.64 -0.34
N ALA A 231 5.02 0.44 0.13
CA ALA A 231 4.74 1.74 -0.41
C ALA A 231 5.15 1.91 -1.88
N LEU A 232 6.20 1.22 -2.33
CA LEU A 232 6.54 1.17 -3.74
C LEU A 232 5.42 0.44 -4.50
N GLY A 233 4.93 -0.69 -3.98
CA GLY A 233 3.76 -1.38 -4.53
C GLY A 233 2.57 -0.44 -4.74
N GLU A 234 2.18 0.28 -3.70
CA GLU A 234 1.12 1.29 -3.74
C GLU A 234 1.41 2.40 -4.77
N ALA A 235 2.65 2.90 -4.78
CA ALA A 235 3.04 3.98 -5.68
C ALA A 235 2.90 3.60 -7.16
N LEU A 236 3.33 2.38 -7.49
CA LEU A 236 3.27 1.85 -8.84
C LEU A 236 1.82 1.61 -9.26
N SER A 237 0.98 1.11 -8.35
CA SER A 237 -0.46 0.90 -8.56
C SER A 237 -1.21 2.22 -8.81
N ASP A 238 -0.98 3.23 -7.99
CA ASP A 238 -1.53 4.57 -8.18
C ASP A 238 -1.06 5.20 -9.49
N PHE A 239 0.24 5.13 -9.78
CA PHE A 239 0.80 5.66 -11.02
C PHE A 239 0.17 4.99 -12.24
N ALA A 240 0.03 3.66 -12.26
CA ALA A 240 -0.59 2.93 -13.36
C ALA A 240 -2.06 3.36 -13.55
N ALA A 241 -2.85 3.44 -12.47
CA ALA A 241 -4.24 3.85 -12.55
C ALA A 241 -4.41 5.30 -13.05
N ILE A 242 -3.67 6.25 -12.47
CA ILE A 242 -3.70 7.66 -12.87
C ILE A 242 -3.24 7.80 -14.32
N SER A 243 -2.11 7.20 -14.67
CA SER A 243 -1.52 7.33 -15.99
C SER A 243 -2.30 6.57 -17.06
N PHE A 244 -3.09 5.54 -16.74
CA PHE A 244 -3.92 4.84 -17.71
C PHE A 244 -5.12 5.68 -18.13
N PHE A 245 -5.80 6.30 -17.17
CA PHE A 245 -7.05 7.04 -17.37
C PHE A 245 -6.90 8.55 -17.52
N LYS A 246 -5.68 9.11 -17.53
CA LYS A 246 -5.46 10.58 -17.62
C LYS A 246 -6.21 11.21 -18.81
N SER A 247 -6.28 10.55 -19.96
CA SER A 247 -7.02 11.04 -21.14
C SER A 247 -8.54 11.01 -21.01
N ASP A 248 -9.06 10.15 -20.14
CA ASP A 248 -10.51 9.99 -19.91
C ASP A 248 -11.05 10.99 -18.88
N VAL A 249 -10.16 11.62 -18.12
CA VAL A 249 -10.52 12.64 -17.13
C VAL A 249 -10.62 14.02 -17.80
N PRO A 250 -11.78 14.70 -17.75
CA PRO A 250 -11.95 16.05 -18.29
C PRO A 250 -10.97 17.07 -17.69
N GLU A 251 -10.54 18.05 -18.49
CA GLU A 251 -9.56 19.08 -18.08
C GLU A 251 -10.01 19.94 -16.89
N ASN A 252 -11.32 20.03 -16.62
CA ASN A 252 -11.86 20.76 -15.46
C ASN A 252 -11.73 19.97 -14.15
N LEU A 253 -11.29 18.71 -14.20
CA LEU A 253 -10.94 17.89 -13.05
C LEU A 253 -9.43 17.68 -13.02
N ASP A 254 -8.86 17.53 -11.83
CA ASP A 254 -7.43 17.28 -11.70
C ASP A 254 -7.12 15.83 -12.11
N GLN A 255 -6.50 15.66 -13.28
CA GLN A 255 -6.12 14.37 -13.88
C GLN A 255 -5.07 13.59 -13.06
N ARG A 256 -4.47 14.21 -12.04
CA ARG A 256 -3.47 13.59 -11.16
C ARG A 256 -4.08 12.88 -9.97
N LEU A 257 -5.39 13.04 -9.75
CA LEU A 257 -6.09 12.41 -8.65
C LEU A 257 -6.38 10.93 -8.97
N PHE A 258 -6.00 10.06 -8.04
CA PHE A 258 -6.40 8.67 -8.00
C PHE A 258 -7.77 8.55 -7.34
N SER A 259 -8.66 7.76 -7.96
CA SER A 259 -9.95 7.34 -7.44
C SER A 259 -10.79 8.47 -6.81
N ARG A 260 -11.32 9.35 -7.67
CA ARG A 260 -12.19 10.47 -7.22
C ARG A 260 -13.49 9.97 -6.63
N TRP A 261 -13.96 8.80 -7.05
CA TRP A 261 -15.26 8.29 -6.69
C TRP A 261 -15.21 7.41 -5.44
N ALA A 262 -14.32 6.42 -5.44
CA ALA A 262 -14.24 5.46 -4.34
C ALA A 262 -13.58 6.05 -3.08
N LEU A 263 -12.56 6.90 -3.27
CA LEU A 263 -11.87 7.57 -2.16
C LEU A 263 -12.41 8.98 -1.90
N GLY A 264 -13.21 9.54 -2.81
CA GLY A 264 -13.92 10.80 -2.64
C GLY A 264 -15.13 10.66 -1.75
N VAL A 265 -15.01 10.97 -0.47
CA VAL A 265 -16.18 11.00 0.43
C VAL A 265 -17.30 11.84 -0.17
N ILE A 266 -18.46 11.20 -0.29
CA ILE A 266 -19.70 11.82 -0.72
C ILE A 266 -20.62 12.12 0.49
N LYS A 267 -20.90 13.43 0.65
CA LYS A 267 -21.97 14.16 1.41
C LYS A 267 -21.61 14.80 2.76
N PRO A 268 -22.46 15.71 3.28
CA PRO A 268 -23.00 16.93 2.66
C PRO A 268 -22.51 18.16 3.42
N VAL A 269 -22.04 19.18 2.72
CA VAL A 269 -21.58 20.41 3.37
C VAL A 269 -22.79 21.24 3.76
N LYS A 270 -22.96 21.47 5.07
CA LYS A 270 -23.33 22.82 5.51
C LYS A 270 -22.29 23.50 6.37
N ASP A 271 -21.47 22.76 7.15
CA ASP A 271 -20.34 23.34 7.90
C ASP A 271 -19.04 22.54 7.74
N ARG A 272 -18.58 22.50 6.49
CA ARG A 272 -17.23 22.22 5.99
C ARG A 272 -16.78 20.74 5.84
N GLY A 273 -17.72 19.85 5.52
CA GLY A 273 -17.51 18.38 5.36
C GLY A 273 -16.24 17.91 4.62
N MET A 274 -15.80 16.69 4.98
CA MET A 274 -14.52 16.07 4.60
C MET A 274 -14.53 15.52 3.16
N LYS A 275 -13.39 15.62 2.45
CA LYS A 275 -13.23 15.36 1.00
C LYS A 275 -12.06 14.42 0.69
N GLY A 276 -12.25 13.11 0.69
CA GLY A 276 -11.15 12.14 0.46
C GLY A 276 -10.49 12.20 -0.92
N LEU A 277 -9.16 12.26 -1.05
CA LEU A 277 -8.44 12.25 -2.34
C LEU A 277 -7.02 11.68 -2.15
N ARG A 278 -6.63 10.67 -2.94
CA ARG A 278 -5.24 10.24 -3.16
C ARG A 278 -4.78 10.75 -4.55
N GLY A 279 -3.50 11.05 -4.80
CA GLY A 279 -3.08 11.54 -6.12
C GLY A 279 -1.61 11.94 -6.30
N ALA A 280 -1.15 11.94 -7.55
CA ALA A 280 0.18 12.35 -8.01
C ALA A 280 0.36 13.88 -7.96
N ASN A 281 0.46 14.42 -6.75
CA ASN A 281 0.54 15.87 -6.58
C ASN A 281 1.93 16.43 -6.96
N ARG A 282 1.92 17.57 -7.66
CA ARG A 282 3.11 18.17 -8.29
C ARG A 282 4.05 18.93 -7.33
N CYS A 283 3.59 19.43 -6.17
CA CYS A 283 4.52 19.93 -5.14
C CYS A 283 4.81 18.80 -4.12
N PRO A 284 5.96 18.13 -4.18
CA PRO A 284 6.64 17.83 -2.93
C PRO A 284 6.95 19.19 -2.29
N MET A 285 6.77 19.36 -0.98
CA MET A 285 7.01 20.68 -0.36
C MET A 285 8.51 21.08 -0.33
N TYR A 286 9.37 20.47 -1.14
CA TYR A 286 10.78 20.28 -0.83
C TYR A 286 11.76 20.49 -2.01
N ASP A 287 11.44 21.39 -2.95
CA ASP A 287 12.45 21.96 -3.85
C ASP A 287 12.80 23.39 -3.41
N SER A 288 14.05 23.56 -2.97
CA SER A 288 14.60 24.83 -2.50
C SER A 288 14.84 25.86 -3.63
N ALA A 289 14.88 25.43 -4.89
CA ALA A 289 14.95 26.28 -6.07
C ALA A 289 13.57 26.73 -6.60
N PHE A 290 12.47 26.13 -6.11
CA PHE A 290 11.12 26.27 -6.68
C PHE A 290 10.28 27.41 -6.05
N ARG A 291 10.87 28.61 -5.94
CA ARG A 291 10.30 29.76 -5.19
C ARG A 291 9.02 30.41 -5.75
N THR A 292 8.54 30.07 -6.94
CA THR A 292 7.44 30.83 -7.59
C THR A 292 6.13 30.07 -7.75
N GLY A 293 6.06 28.85 -7.20
CA GLY A 293 4.90 27.98 -7.36
C GLY A 293 3.82 28.24 -6.33
N CYS A 294 4.05 27.83 -5.07
CA CYS A 294 3.10 27.06 -4.25
C CYS A 294 2.16 27.83 -3.22
N SER A 295 1.69 29.07 -3.46
CA SER A 295 1.20 30.05 -2.43
C SER A 295 -0.32 30.53 -2.25
N ASN A 296 -1.43 29.89 -2.67
CA ASN A 296 -2.86 30.47 -2.74
C ASN A 296 -3.86 29.39 -2.36
N PHE A 297 -3.43 28.40 -1.60
CA PHE A 297 -4.38 27.57 -0.88
C PHE A 297 -4.56 28.04 0.57
N ARG A 298 -4.18 29.30 0.90
CA ARG A 298 -4.48 29.91 2.21
C ARG A 298 -5.81 30.70 2.19
N ALA A 299 -6.87 29.96 2.48
CA ALA A 299 -8.11 30.31 3.20
C ALA A 299 -8.83 31.66 2.94
N GLY A 300 -10.13 31.57 2.58
CA GLY A 300 -11.10 32.57 3.04
C GLY A 300 -12.37 32.76 2.22
N THR A 301 -12.38 32.49 0.92
CA THR A 301 -13.57 32.73 0.07
C THR A 301 -13.66 31.67 -1.02
N ALA A 302 -14.75 30.91 -1.01
CA ALA A 302 -15.27 30.04 -2.07
C ALA A 302 -14.23 29.24 -2.91
N GLY A 303 -14.11 27.94 -2.59
CA GLY A 303 -13.47 26.95 -3.46
C GLY A 303 -11.94 26.94 -3.42
N PHE A 304 -11.39 25.75 -3.67
CA PHE A 304 -10.10 25.59 -4.33
C PHE A 304 -9.99 26.67 -5.43
N SER A 305 -9.06 27.62 -5.29
CA SER A 305 -8.92 28.76 -6.19
C SER A 305 -7.52 28.79 -6.81
N SER A 306 -7.51 28.96 -8.12
CA SER A 306 -6.46 28.58 -9.08
C SER A 306 -5.24 29.49 -9.15
N LYS A 307 -5.05 30.44 -8.23
CA LYS A 307 -3.97 31.41 -8.44
C LYS A 307 -2.62 31.07 -7.80
N ASN A 308 -2.49 30.17 -6.84
CA ASN A 308 -1.23 29.77 -6.18
C ASN A 308 -1.63 28.55 -5.25
N ASN A 309 -0.75 27.77 -4.62
CA ASN A 309 -0.41 26.45 -5.12
C ASN A 309 0.08 25.56 -3.93
N THR A 310 -0.66 25.40 -2.83
CA THR A 310 -0.22 24.67 -1.62
C THR A 310 -0.85 23.28 -1.56
N ILE A 311 -0.03 22.26 -1.29
CA ILE A 311 -0.42 20.85 -1.13
C ILE A 311 -0.68 20.51 0.34
N SER A 312 -1.68 19.64 0.53
CA SER A 312 -2.08 19.05 1.80
C SER A 312 -1.89 17.54 1.71
N TYR A 313 -1.10 16.96 2.60
CA TYR A 313 -0.99 15.50 2.81
C TYR A 313 -2.08 15.03 3.77
N VAL A 314 -3.34 15.38 3.48
CA VAL A 314 -4.47 14.86 4.26
C VAL A 314 -5.02 13.72 3.46
N TYR A 315 -5.03 12.52 4.05
CA TYR A 315 -6.00 11.49 3.78
C TYR A 315 -7.37 11.97 4.26
N PRO A 316 -8.32 12.24 3.37
CA PRO A 316 -9.58 12.83 3.76
C PRO A 316 -10.78 11.88 3.63
N ASP A 317 -10.51 10.58 3.42
CA ASP A 317 -11.42 9.49 3.80
C ASP A 317 -11.63 9.43 5.33
N GLY A 318 -10.81 10.19 6.06
CA GLY A 318 -10.79 10.19 7.50
C GLY A 318 -10.33 8.85 8.05
N MET A 319 -9.31 8.21 7.45
CA MET A 319 -8.65 6.98 7.93
C MET A 319 -7.13 7.06 8.11
N GLY A 320 -6.45 8.03 7.48
CA GLY A 320 -5.02 8.28 7.68
C GLY A 320 -4.74 9.50 8.55
N TRP A 321 -4.58 9.31 9.87
CA TRP A 321 -3.96 10.31 10.75
C TRP A 321 -2.81 9.64 11.53
N PRO A 322 -1.55 10.07 11.36
CA PRO A 322 -0.42 9.52 12.12
C PRO A 322 -0.42 9.92 13.61
N PHE A 323 -1.37 10.76 14.06
CA PHE A 323 -1.46 11.24 15.44
C PHE A 323 -2.90 11.18 16.00
N PRO A 324 -3.46 9.98 16.24
CA PRO A 324 -4.79 9.82 16.83
C PRO A 324 -4.95 10.61 18.15
N ASP A 325 -3.87 10.86 18.87
CA ASP A 325 -3.86 11.62 20.12
C ASP A 325 -4.26 13.08 20.00
N ASN A 326 -4.09 13.68 18.82
CA ASN A 326 -4.48 15.05 18.55
C ASN A 326 -5.82 15.16 17.81
N TYR A 327 -6.47 14.03 17.51
CA TYR A 327 -7.75 14.01 16.82
C TYR A 327 -8.86 14.46 17.78
N SER A 328 -9.36 15.68 17.58
CA SER A 328 -10.41 16.27 18.42
C SER A 328 -11.84 15.83 18.03
N GLY A 329 -11.98 14.86 17.12
CA GLY A 329 -13.27 14.34 16.69
C GLY A 329 -13.78 13.16 17.55
N PRO A 330 -14.82 12.45 17.11
CA PRO A 330 -15.41 11.36 17.89
C PRO A 330 -14.42 10.22 18.20
N ALA A 331 -14.40 9.77 19.46
CA ALA A 331 -13.43 8.77 19.93
C ALA A 331 -13.42 7.45 19.13
N TYR A 332 -14.56 7.02 18.58
CA TYR A 332 -14.61 5.79 17.77
C TYR A 332 -13.78 5.89 16.48
N VAL A 333 -13.67 7.09 15.90
CA VAL A 333 -12.85 7.34 14.72
C VAL A 333 -11.35 7.26 15.07
N LYS A 334 -10.97 7.80 16.24
CA LYS A 334 -9.62 7.65 16.82
C LYS A 334 -9.24 6.18 17.00
N THR A 335 -10.12 5.36 17.57
CA THR A 335 -9.87 3.93 17.82
C THR A 335 -9.71 3.12 16.53
N VAL A 336 -10.47 3.45 15.48
CA VAL A 336 -10.28 2.84 14.15
C VAL A 336 -8.88 3.15 13.63
N PHE A 337 -8.37 4.38 13.78
CA PHE A 337 -7.01 4.73 13.34
C PHE A 337 -5.91 3.98 14.06
N GLU A 338 -5.98 3.94 15.39
CA GLU A 338 -5.02 3.20 16.22
C GLU A 338 -4.97 1.71 15.81
N SER A 339 -6.07 1.19 15.26
CA SER A 339 -6.19 -0.19 14.80
C SER A 339 -5.64 -0.45 13.39
N TYR A 340 -5.57 0.56 12.51
CA TYR A 340 -5.19 0.40 11.08
C TYR A 340 -3.97 1.21 10.63
N ARG A 341 -3.30 1.96 11.51
CA ARG A 341 -2.18 2.86 11.17
C ARG A 341 -1.11 2.27 10.25
N LEU A 342 -0.81 0.98 10.38
CA LEU A 342 0.26 0.31 9.65
C LEU A 342 -0.12 0.04 8.19
N GLN A 343 -1.42 -0.11 7.91
CA GLN A 343 -1.93 -0.32 6.57
C GLN A 343 -1.96 0.99 5.79
N GLU A 344 -2.31 2.12 6.42
CA GLU A 344 -2.30 3.43 5.73
C GLU A 344 -0.89 4.01 5.53
N GLU A 345 0.10 3.55 6.31
CA GLU A 345 1.48 4.05 6.23
C GLU A 345 2.09 3.83 4.83
N ILE A 346 1.91 2.64 4.25
CA ILE A 346 2.48 2.32 2.93
C ILE A 346 1.85 3.14 1.80
N HIS A 347 0.54 3.38 1.88
CA HIS A 347 -0.18 4.14 0.87
C HIS A 347 0.23 5.62 0.87
N GLU A 348 0.51 6.19 2.05
CA GLU A 348 1.03 7.56 2.15
C GLU A 348 2.47 7.70 1.64
N ALA A 349 3.35 6.74 1.96
CA ALA A 349 4.74 6.80 1.49
C ALA A 349 4.83 6.79 -0.04
N GLY A 350 3.97 5.98 -0.67
CA GLY A 350 4.03 5.72 -2.09
C GLY A 350 3.92 7.01 -2.92
N LEU A 351 3.25 8.03 -2.40
CA LEU A 351 3.00 9.30 -3.08
C LEU A 351 4.28 9.99 -3.60
N VAL A 352 5.44 9.82 -2.93
CA VAL A 352 6.70 10.41 -3.41
C VAL A 352 7.14 9.77 -4.72
N VAL A 353 7.03 8.45 -4.84
CA VAL A 353 7.39 7.68 -6.03
C VAL A 353 6.31 7.86 -7.11
N THR A 354 5.03 7.85 -6.75
CA THR A 354 3.93 8.15 -7.69
C THR A 354 4.14 9.51 -8.36
N GLY A 355 4.44 10.54 -7.55
CA GLY A 355 4.74 11.88 -8.04
C GLY A 355 5.96 11.91 -8.96
N ALA A 356 7.04 11.23 -8.60
CA ALA A 356 8.26 11.17 -9.40
C ALA A 356 8.05 10.48 -10.76
N LEU A 357 7.28 9.39 -10.79
CA LEU A 357 6.92 8.69 -12.03
C LEU A 357 5.99 9.54 -12.91
N TYR A 358 5.04 10.25 -12.32
CA TYR A 358 4.17 11.16 -13.05
C TYR A 358 4.93 12.34 -13.65
N ASP A 359 5.82 12.98 -12.89
CA ASP A 359 6.67 14.08 -13.37
C ASP A 359 7.57 13.60 -14.53
N ALA A 360 8.12 12.38 -14.43
CA ALA A 360 8.87 11.75 -15.51
C ALA A 360 8.02 11.53 -16.77
N MET A 361 6.79 11.01 -16.61
CA MET A 361 5.85 10.83 -17.72
C MET A 361 5.53 12.16 -18.43
N GLU A 362 5.21 13.22 -17.69
CA GLU A 362 4.95 14.55 -18.26
C GLU A 362 6.16 15.09 -19.04
N ALA A 363 7.38 14.87 -18.53
CA ALA A 363 8.60 15.30 -19.21
C ALA A 363 8.82 14.56 -20.54
N LEU A 364 8.40 13.30 -20.63
CA LEU A 364 8.44 12.50 -21.86
C LEU A 364 7.29 12.86 -22.82
N GLU A 365 6.11 13.21 -22.30
CA GLU A 365 4.92 13.57 -23.08
C GLU A 365 5.20 14.71 -24.05
N ALA A 366 6.00 15.71 -23.65
CA ALA A 366 6.40 16.82 -24.50
C ALA A 366 7.13 16.39 -25.80
N GLY A 367 7.79 15.22 -25.81
CA GLY A 367 8.50 14.69 -26.98
C GLY A 367 7.75 13.60 -27.75
N TYR A 368 6.85 12.87 -27.08
CA TYR A 368 6.27 11.63 -27.63
C TYR A 368 4.75 11.60 -27.67
N GLY A 369 4.08 12.56 -27.04
CA GLY A 369 2.66 12.46 -26.71
C GLY A 369 2.40 11.53 -25.53
N TYR A 370 1.23 11.72 -24.90
CA TYR A 370 0.85 11.05 -23.67
C TYR A 370 0.88 9.51 -23.77
N GLU A 371 0.26 8.95 -24.80
CA GLU A 371 0.13 7.50 -24.97
C GLU A 371 1.48 6.77 -24.96
N LYS A 372 2.43 7.32 -25.73
CA LYS A 372 3.76 6.74 -25.84
C LYS A 372 4.61 7.02 -24.59
N ALA A 373 4.44 8.18 -23.95
CA ALA A 373 5.10 8.48 -22.68
C ALA A 373 4.64 7.53 -21.56
N ARG A 374 3.33 7.26 -21.44
CA ARG A 374 2.79 6.25 -20.52
C ARG A 374 3.38 4.88 -20.82
N ASP A 375 3.37 4.46 -22.08
CA ASP A 375 3.86 3.14 -22.47
C ASP A 375 5.37 2.98 -22.17
N PHE A 376 6.17 4.04 -22.33
CA PHE A 376 7.57 4.07 -21.89
C PHE A 376 7.72 3.94 -20.38
N MET A 377 6.94 4.69 -19.60
CA MET A 377 7.02 4.64 -18.14
C MET A 377 6.56 3.29 -17.59
N GLN A 378 5.53 2.66 -18.18
CA GLN A 378 5.11 1.31 -17.80
C GLN A 378 6.20 0.28 -18.07
N LYS A 379 6.87 0.35 -19.23
CA LYS A 379 8.02 -0.52 -19.55
C LYS A 379 9.16 -0.30 -18.58
N LEU A 380 9.46 0.96 -18.25
CA LEU A 380 10.50 1.32 -17.29
C LEU A 380 10.21 0.72 -15.91
N VAL A 381 8.98 0.87 -15.40
CA VAL A 381 8.52 0.32 -14.11
C VAL A 381 8.68 -1.20 -14.10
N VAL A 382 8.13 -1.89 -15.11
CA VAL A 382 8.18 -3.37 -15.18
C VAL A 382 9.61 -3.88 -15.34
N SER A 383 10.44 -3.23 -16.17
CA SER A 383 11.84 -3.60 -16.34
C SER A 383 12.64 -3.36 -15.05
N ALA A 384 12.41 -2.26 -14.34
CA ALA A 384 13.05 -2.01 -13.05
C ALA A 384 12.71 -3.11 -12.04
N LEU A 385 11.43 -3.48 -11.90
CA LEU A 385 10.99 -4.54 -11.01
C LEU A 385 11.64 -5.89 -11.32
N LYS A 386 11.78 -6.26 -12.60
CA LYS A 386 12.46 -7.50 -13.03
C LYS A 386 13.91 -7.54 -12.56
N HIS A 387 14.59 -6.40 -12.54
CA HIS A 387 16.02 -6.31 -12.25
C HIS A 387 16.36 -5.88 -10.81
N LEU A 388 15.35 -5.52 -10.00
CA LEU A 388 15.55 -5.34 -8.56
C LEU A 388 16.13 -6.62 -7.93
N PRO A 389 17.06 -6.50 -6.96
CA PRO A 389 17.66 -7.65 -6.32
C PRO A 389 16.59 -8.59 -5.75
N LYS A 390 16.72 -9.88 -6.05
CA LYS A 390 15.82 -10.90 -5.52
C LYS A 390 16.27 -11.34 -4.13
N PRO A 391 15.36 -11.85 -3.29
CA PRO A 391 15.74 -12.46 -2.03
C PRO A 391 16.64 -13.68 -2.32
N SER A 392 17.73 -13.83 -1.58
CA SER A 392 18.67 -14.95 -1.72
C SER A 392 18.80 -15.68 -0.38
N GLY A 393 18.70 -17.01 -0.39
CA GLY A 393 19.03 -17.83 0.80
C GLY A 393 17.96 -17.89 1.89
N GLY A 394 16.67 -17.80 1.55
CA GLY A 394 15.57 -17.99 2.51
C GLY A 394 15.34 -16.81 3.48
N VAL A 395 16.04 -15.69 3.28
CA VAL A 395 15.67 -14.38 3.83
C VAL A 395 14.63 -13.80 2.87
N PRO A 396 13.34 -13.74 3.22
CA PRO A 396 12.29 -13.28 2.31
C PRO A 396 12.49 -11.83 1.88
N ASP A 397 13.14 -11.00 2.70
CA ASP A 397 13.04 -9.56 2.53
C ASP A 397 14.28 -8.96 1.85
N ALA A 398 14.17 -8.62 0.57
CA ALA A 398 15.32 -8.17 -0.23
C ALA A 398 15.74 -6.72 0.03
N GLY A 399 15.13 -6.00 0.97
CA GLY A 399 15.60 -4.66 1.27
C GLY A 399 15.24 -3.62 0.22
N ILE A 400 14.18 -3.82 -0.59
CA ILE A 400 13.82 -2.88 -1.66
C ILE A 400 13.58 -1.48 -1.06
N THR A 401 14.20 -0.48 -1.66
CA THR A 401 14.04 0.94 -1.32
C THR A 401 13.65 1.75 -2.55
N PHE A 402 13.08 2.94 -2.35
CA PHE A 402 12.74 3.84 -3.45
C PHE A 402 13.97 4.27 -4.26
N ILE A 403 15.08 4.48 -3.58
CA ILE A 403 16.37 4.82 -4.19
C ILE A 403 16.87 3.68 -5.07
N GLU A 404 16.79 2.44 -4.57
CA GLU A 404 17.20 1.27 -5.33
C GLU A 404 16.33 1.08 -6.57
N PHE A 405 15.02 1.28 -6.43
CA PHE A 405 14.10 1.29 -7.57
C PHE A 405 14.45 2.36 -8.59
N ALA A 406 14.63 3.62 -8.18
CA ALA A 406 14.96 4.74 -9.06
C ALA A 406 16.29 4.50 -9.82
N ARG A 407 17.32 4.02 -9.12
CA ARG A 407 18.60 3.65 -9.73
C ARG A 407 18.44 2.53 -10.75
N THR A 408 17.72 1.47 -10.40
CA THR A 408 17.49 0.32 -11.28
C THR A 408 16.71 0.74 -12.52
N ALA A 409 15.67 1.56 -12.37
CA ALA A 409 14.95 2.13 -13.49
C ALA A 409 15.88 2.89 -14.45
N LEU A 410 16.75 3.77 -13.95
CA LEU A 410 17.67 4.54 -14.79
C LEU A 410 18.77 3.66 -15.43
N GLU A 411 19.21 2.60 -14.76
CA GLU A 411 20.15 1.63 -15.32
C GLU A 411 19.55 0.91 -16.54
N TRP A 412 18.28 0.54 -16.46
CA TRP A 412 17.57 -0.24 -17.48
C TRP A 412 16.81 0.61 -18.52
N ALA A 413 16.76 1.93 -18.34
CA ALA A 413 16.01 2.87 -19.18
C ALA A 413 16.36 2.79 -20.69
N GLU A 414 17.64 2.64 -21.02
CA GLU A 414 18.14 2.67 -22.41
C GLU A 414 18.19 1.29 -23.08
N THR A 415 17.74 0.25 -22.39
CA THR A 415 17.70 -1.11 -22.95
C THR A 415 16.64 -1.22 -24.04
N SER A 416 16.76 -2.21 -24.92
CA SER A 416 15.75 -2.46 -25.96
C SER A 416 14.38 -2.85 -25.40
N GLU A 417 14.31 -3.28 -24.13
CA GLU A 417 13.04 -3.57 -23.45
C GLU A 417 12.25 -2.29 -23.19
N VAL A 418 12.92 -1.23 -22.73
CA VAL A 418 12.29 0.05 -22.40
C VAL A 418 12.30 1.01 -23.59
N GLY A 419 13.47 1.22 -24.20
CA GLY A 419 13.64 2.02 -25.41
C GLY A 419 13.72 3.54 -25.19
N LEU A 420 14.07 4.01 -24.00
CA LEU A 420 14.34 5.44 -23.79
C LEU A 420 15.69 5.82 -24.41
N THR A 421 15.78 7.04 -24.94
CA THR A 421 17.07 7.60 -25.35
C THR A 421 17.86 8.11 -24.13
N ALA A 422 19.14 8.40 -24.31
CA ALA A 422 19.95 9.07 -23.27
C ALA A 422 19.33 10.41 -22.80
N GLN A 423 18.73 11.18 -23.71
CA GLN A 423 18.05 12.43 -23.38
C GLN A 423 16.80 12.18 -22.54
N ASP A 424 16.05 11.13 -22.85
CA ASP A 424 14.84 10.78 -22.11
C ASP A 424 15.18 10.25 -20.72
N LYS A 425 16.19 9.39 -20.61
CA LYS A 425 16.74 8.97 -19.31
C LYS A 425 17.17 10.16 -18.46
N ALA A 426 17.78 11.18 -19.04
CA ALA A 426 18.15 12.39 -18.31
C ALA A 426 16.91 13.15 -17.76
N LYS A 427 15.80 13.17 -18.49
CA LYS A 427 14.53 13.74 -18.00
C LYS A 427 13.95 12.93 -16.84
N VAL A 428 13.95 11.60 -16.96
CA VAL A 428 13.50 10.70 -15.88
C VAL A 428 14.39 10.87 -14.64
N ALA A 429 15.72 10.95 -14.83
CA ALA A 429 16.67 11.18 -13.74
C ALA A 429 16.41 12.50 -13.04
N ALA A 430 16.14 13.58 -13.79
CA ALA A 430 15.80 14.88 -13.22
C ALA A 430 14.50 14.83 -12.40
N ALA A 431 13.48 14.09 -12.84
CA ALA A 431 12.24 13.90 -12.09
C ALA A 431 12.46 13.12 -10.78
N PHE A 432 13.29 12.07 -10.81
CA PHE A 432 13.68 11.33 -9.60
C PHE A 432 14.53 12.17 -8.64
N GLU A 433 15.48 12.95 -9.17
CA GLU A 433 16.33 13.86 -8.40
C GLU A 433 15.50 14.96 -7.72
N ALA A 434 14.53 15.56 -8.43
CA ALA A 434 13.61 16.57 -7.89
C ALA A 434 12.75 16.05 -6.72
N ARG A 435 12.62 14.73 -6.60
CA ARG A 435 11.86 14.05 -5.54
C ARG A 435 12.77 13.38 -4.50
N GLY A 436 14.08 13.61 -4.56
CA GLY A 436 15.06 13.07 -3.62
C GLY A 436 15.38 11.59 -3.79
N LEU A 437 15.00 10.98 -4.92
CA LEU A 437 15.17 9.54 -5.20
C LEU A 437 16.46 9.23 -5.96
N TYR A 438 17.14 10.25 -6.49
CA TYR A 438 18.37 10.11 -7.26
C TYR A 438 19.35 11.26 -6.96
N HIS A 439 20.66 11.05 -7.19
CA HIS A 439 21.74 12.00 -6.87
C HIS A 439 21.71 12.57 -5.44
N PHE A 440 21.35 11.74 -4.48
CA PHE A 440 21.33 12.08 -3.06
C PHE A 440 22.72 12.03 -2.42
N ARG A 441 22.88 12.69 -1.27
CA ARG A 441 24.07 12.57 -0.43
C ARG A 441 24.21 11.13 0.06
N GLN A 442 25.36 10.51 -0.18
CA GLN A 442 25.63 9.15 0.29
C GLN A 442 26.08 9.14 1.75
N VAL A 443 25.68 8.09 2.47
CA VAL A 443 26.18 7.82 3.82
C VAL A 443 27.60 7.23 3.73
N PRO A 444 28.60 7.81 4.42
CA PRO A 444 29.95 7.24 4.46
C PRO A 444 29.98 5.84 5.09
N LYS A 445 30.86 4.96 4.61
CA LYS A 445 30.99 3.55 5.04
C LYS A 445 31.20 3.31 6.55
N ASN A 446 31.62 4.32 7.32
CA ASN A 446 31.90 4.23 8.75
C ASN A 446 30.96 5.07 9.62
N TRP A 447 29.83 5.53 9.07
CA TRP A 447 28.95 6.48 9.76
C TRP A 447 28.42 5.99 11.12
N ALA A 448 28.23 4.67 11.29
CA ALA A 448 27.73 4.09 12.54
C ALA A 448 28.86 3.72 13.52
N ALA A 449 30.13 4.03 13.21
CA ALA A 449 31.26 3.72 14.10
C ALA A 449 31.38 4.81 15.19
N GLY A 450 30.95 4.53 16.42
CA GLY A 450 31.42 5.29 17.60
C GLY A 450 30.41 5.68 18.69
N SER A 451 29.09 5.71 18.44
CA SER A 451 28.12 6.10 19.49
C SER A 451 26.64 5.92 19.13
N ALA A 452 26.32 5.71 17.85
CA ALA A 452 24.97 5.84 17.33
C ALA A 452 24.12 4.56 17.37
N ILE A 453 24.51 3.53 18.11
CA ILE A 453 23.63 2.38 18.38
C ILE A 453 23.86 1.93 19.82
N ARG A 454 22.86 2.09 20.68
CA ARG A 454 22.85 1.62 22.07
C ARG A 454 21.60 0.80 22.33
N ILE A 455 21.76 -0.26 23.13
CA ILE A 455 20.68 -1.12 23.57
C ILE A 455 20.21 -0.67 24.92
N ILE A 456 18.91 -0.44 24.98
CA ILE A 456 18.24 -0.04 26.20
C ILE A 456 17.23 -1.12 26.48
N ASP A 457 17.56 -1.96 27.46
CA ASP A 457 16.56 -2.83 28.08
C ASP A 457 15.92 -2.06 29.25
N SER A 458 14.64 -1.74 29.09
CA SER A 458 13.85 -1.08 30.14
C SER A 458 12.61 -1.92 30.45
N PRO A 459 12.67 -2.78 31.47
CA PRO A 459 11.51 -3.56 31.94
C PRO A 459 10.32 -2.68 32.32
N VAL A 460 10.55 -1.41 32.69
CA VAL A 460 9.48 -0.45 33.01
C VAL A 460 8.76 0.02 31.74
N LEU A 461 9.50 0.44 30.71
CA LEU A 461 8.91 0.83 29.42
C LEU A 461 8.15 -0.34 28.80
N LEU A 462 8.72 -1.54 28.91
CA LEU A 462 8.12 -2.76 28.41
C LEU A 462 6.79 -3.10 29.09
N LYS A 463 6.74 -3.02 30.42
CA LYS A 463 5.49 -3.17 31.18
C LYS A 463 4.44 -2.15 30.78
N ASN A 464 4.85 -0.90 30.53
CA ASN A 464 3.94 0.15 30.07
C ASN A 464 3.38 -0.14 28.66
N TRP A 465 4.21 -0.60 27.72
CA TRP A 465 3.72 -0.98 26.39
C TRP A 465 2.78 -2.18 26.44
N LEU A 466 3.11 -3.22 27.22
CA LEU A 466 2.24 -4.38 27.42
C LEU A 466 0.88 -3.97 28.00
N ALA A 467 0.87 -3.11 29.02
CA ALA A 467 -0.35 -2.57 29.60
C ALA A 467 -1.19 -1.79 28.57
N ASN A 468 -0.55 -0.97 27.73
CA ASN A 468 -1.23 -0.21 26.67
C ASN A 468 -1.84 -1.11 25.58
N MET A 469 -1.28 -2.30 25.35
CA MET A 469 -1.83 -3.31 24.44
C MET A 469 -2.93 -4.18 25.09
N GLY A 470 -3.31 -3.89 26.34
CA GLY A 470 -4.24 -4.74 27.10
C GLY A 470 -3.65 -6.09 27.49
N VAL A 471 -2.33 -6.27 27.38
CA VAL A 471 -1.63 -7.47 27.84
C VAL A 471 -1.34 -7.32 29.33
N PRO A 472 -1.76 -8.26 30.19
CA PRO A 472 -1.42 -8.19 31.60
C PRO A 472 0.09 -8.12 31.78
N GLY A 473 0.60 -7.13 32.53
CA GLY A 473 2.04 -6.96 32.75
C GLY A 473 2.73 -8.14 33.46
N THR A 474 1.96 -9.14 33.91
CA THR A 474 2.42 -10.41 34.48
C THR A 474 2.47 -11.56 33.45
N ALA A 475 1.95 -11.36 32.24
CA ALA A 475 1.90 -12.39 31.21
C ALA A 475 3.29 -12.70 30.62
N ILE A 476 4.22 -11.76 30.75
CA ILE A 476 5.60 -11.90 30.30
C ILE A 476 6.52 -11.71 31.51
N PRO A 477 7.37 -12.70 31.86
CA PRO A 477 8.36 -12.56 32.93
C PRO A 477 9.30 -11.37 32.64
N GLN A 478 9.51 -10.54 33.65
CA GLN A 478 10.28 -9.29 33.58
C GLN A 478 11.06 -9.09 34.87
N GLY A 479 12.32 -8.68 34.75
CA GLY A 479 13.18 -8.41 35.88
C GLY A 479 12.66 -7.27 36.74
N ALA A 480 13.08 -7.25 38.01
CA ALA A 480 12.79 -6.15 38.93
C ALA A 480 13.70 -4.93 38.71
N ASN A 481 14.75 -5.06 37.90
CA ASN A 481 15.78 -4.04 37.73
C ASN A 481 15.42 -3.05 36.63
N GLY A 482 15.23 -1.78 37.01
CA GLY A 482 14.70 -0.73 36.12
C GLY A 482 15.65 -0.14 35.07
N ALA A 483 16.88 -0.66 34.91
CA ALA A 483 17.84 -0.21 33.91
C ALA A 483 18.96 -1.24 33.74
N LEU A 484 18.73 -2.25 32.90
CA LEU A 484 19.71 -3.28 32.59
C LEU A 484 20.43 -2.93 31.27
N ASN A 485 21.18 -1.82 31.25
CA ASN A 485 22.07 -1.58 30.12
C ASN A 485 23.04 -2.78 30.01
N ASP A 486 22.99 -3.48 28.88
CA ASP A 486 23.81 -4.65 28.54
C ASP A 486 23.61 -5.89 29.43
N LYS A 487 22.45 -6.03 30.09
CA LYS A 487 22.15 -7.16 30.98
C LYS A 487 20.79 -7.79 30.68
N MET A 488 20.66 -9.10 30.84
CA MET A 488 19.40 -9.84 30.64
C MET A 488 19.28 -10.96 31.67
N ASP A 489 18.10 -11.33 32.14
CA ASP A 489 17.97 -12.42 33.13
C ASP A 489 17.41 -13.70 32.45
N PRO A 490 17.80 -14.92 32.90
CA PRO A 490 17.26 -16.17 32.36
C PRO A 490 15.73 -16.26 32.46
N GLY A 491 15.07 -16.63 31.36
CA GLY A 491 13.62 -16.82 31.29
C GLY A 491 12.81 -15.57 30.96
N GLU A 492 13.47 -14.42 30.77
CA GLU A 492 12.79 -13.15 30.49
C GLU A 492 12.62 -12.88 29.00
N VAL A 493 11.73 -11.94 28.70
CA VAL A 493 11.67 -11.28 27.39
C VAL A 493 12.24 -9.89 27.57
N VAL A 494 13.27 -9.55 26.79
CA VAL A 494 13.85 -8.22 26.79
C VAL A 494 13.61 -7.58 25.43
N VAL A 495 13.77 -6.26 25.39
CA VAL A 495 13.63 -5.52 24.13
C VAL A 495 14.95 -4.84 23.80
N LEU A 496 15.45 -5.11 22.60
CA LEU A 496 16.63 -4.50 22.03
C LEU A 496 16.21 -3.23 21.28
N TRP A 497 16.60 -2.09 21.84
CA TRP A 497 16.46 -0.80 21.19
C TRP A 497 17.75 -0.43 20.48
N PHE A 498 17.67 0.39 19.43
CA PHE A 498 18.85 0.91 18.74
C PHE A 498 18.75 2.43 18.74
N ASN A 499 19.52 3.08 19.63
CA ASN A 499 19.60 4.54 19.63
C ASN A 499 20.41 5.04 18.43
N ILE A 500 19.77 5.09 17.26
CA ILE A 500 20.25 5.78 16.08
C ILE A 500 20.08 7.26 16.37
N GLU A 501 21.06 7.85 17.06
CA GLU A 501 21.12 9.30 17.28
C GLU A 501 20.80 9.99 15.96
N ASN A 502 19.95 11.02 16.02
CA ASN A 502 19.22 11.63 14.89
C ASN A 502 20.16 12.25 13.83
N LEU A 503 20.89 11.41 13.11
CA LEU A 503 21.78 11.73 11.99
C LEU A 503 20.95 11.89 10.71
N SER A 504 19.88 12.67 10.85
CA SER A 504 18.88 13.00 9.83
C SER A 504 19.46 13.54 8.54
N GLU A 505 20.68 14.07 8.57
CA GLU A 505 21.34 14.69 7.42
C GLU A 505 21.75 13.74 6.32
N VAL A 506 21.82 12.44 6.64
CA VAL A 506 22.47 11.48 5.76
C VAL A 506 21.61 10.27 5.42
N THR A 507 20.40 10.05 5.92
CA THR A 507 19.61 8.82 5.60
C THR A 507 18.35 9.10 4.77
N ALA A 508 18.51 9.56 3.53
CA ALA A 508 17.39 9.60 2.58
C ALA A 508 17.01 8.15 2.20
N GLY A 509 15.74 7.77 2.35
CA GLY A 509 15.24 6.42 2.03
C GLY A 509 15.32 5.40 3.17
N GLY A 510 15.61 5.84 4.39
CA GLY A 510 15.61 4.98 5.57
C GLY A 510 16.84 4.09 5.78
N LEU A 511 16.72 3.18 6.75
CA LEU A 511 17.78 2.36 7.31
C LEU A 511 17.26 0.96 7.63
N LEU A 512 17.90 -0.07 7.11
CA LEU A 512 17.67 -1.46 7.52
C LEU A 512 18.74 -1.87 8.54
N LEU A 513 18.31 -2.35 9.70
CA LEU A 513 19.17 -3.10 10.61
C LEU A 513 18.82 -4.58 10.51
N GLU A 514 19.82 -5.42 10.36
CA GLU A 514 19.72 -6.86 10.53
C GLU A 514 20.51 -7.25 11.78
N VAL A 515 19.85 -7.90 12.73
CA VAL A 515 20.37 -8.19 14.05
C VAL A 515 20.36 -9.70 14.22
N ALA A 516 21.53 -10.29 14.37
CA ALA A 516 21.71 -11.71 14.63
C ALA A 516 22.25 -11.93 16.04
N SER A 517 21.77 -12.97 16.73
CA SER A 517 22.38 -13.44 17.98
C SER A 517 23.23 -14.67 17.70
N ASP A 518 24.43 -14.73 18.26
CA ASP A 518 25.28 -15.92 18.23
C ASP A 518 25.00 -16.89 19.40
N ASN A 519 24.10 -16.49 20.31
CA ASN A 519 23.81 -17.22 21.52
C ASN A 519 22.52 -18.06 21.36
N PRO A 520 22.58 -19.40 21.47
CA PRO A 520 21.41 -20.27 21.28
C PRO A 520 20.36 -20.14 22.38
N ASN A 521 20.70 -19.52 23.52
CA ASN A 521 19.77 -19.21 24.60
C ASN A 521 19.02 -17.90 24.37
N VAL A 522 19.33 -17.15 23.32
CA VAL A 522 18.59 -15.95 22.93
C VAL A 522 17.82 -16.26 21.66
N THR A 523 16.51 -15.98 21.68
CA THR A 523 15.65 -16.19 20.53
C THR A 523 14.88 -14.93 20.20
N PHE A 524 14.89 -14.49 18.95
CA PHE A 524 14.00 -13.41 18.53
C PHE A 524 12.56 -13.91 18.53
N LEU A 525 11.66 -13.14 19.13
CA LEU A 525 10.25 -13.48 19.15
C LEU A 525 9.65 -13.24 17.76
N HIS A 526 9.36 -14.32 17.05
CA HIS A 526 8.46 -14.33 15.91
C HIS A 526 7.03 -14.62 16.39
N ASP A 527 6.03 -14.34 15.55
CA ASP A 527 4.60 -14.64 15.75
C ASP A 527 4.36 -15.82 16.70
N GLN A 528 3.98 -15.52 17.93
CA GLN A 528 3.47 -16.50 18.89
C GLN A 528 1.96 -16.33 18.93
N GLU A 529 1.25 -17.38 18.52
CA GLU A 529 -0.22 -17.46 18.64
C GLU A 529 -1.00 -16.43 17.80
N GLY A 530 -0.47 -16.02 16.64
CA GLY A 530 -1.11 -15.07 15.73
C GLY A 530 -0.91 -13.61 16.13
N ARG A 531 0.10 -13.31 16.95
CA ARG A 531 0.47 -11.96 17.38
C ARG A 531 1.90 -11.67 16.93
N ILE A 532 2.00 -10.89 15.85
CA ILE A 532 3.27 -10.38 15.33
C ILE A 532 3.83 -9.36 16.32
N ILE A 533 4.94 -9.72 17.01
CA ILE A 533 5.61 -8.85 17.98
C ILE A 533 6.73 -8.05 17.30
N ASN A 534 7.66 -8.76 16.63
CA ASN A 534 8.65 -8.14 15.75
C ASN A 534 8.10 -8.13 14.32
N TYR A 535 8.18 -6.96 13.67
CA TYR A 535 7.74 -6.78 12.29
C TYR A 535 8.90 -6.97 11.32
N GLY A 536 8.61 -7.45 10.11
CA GLY A 536 9.62 -7.75 9.09
C GLY A 536 10.21 -9.16 9.21
N TYR A 537 11.41 -9.37 8.66
CA TYR A 537 12.07 -10.67 8.70
C TYR A 537 12.51 -11.04 10.11
N VAL A 538 11.96 -12.12 10.67
CA VAL A 538 12.32 -12.62 12.00
C VAL A 538 12.37 -14.14 11.97
N ASN A 539 13.45 -14.70 12.45
CA ASN A 539 13.62 -16.11 12.76
C ASN A 539 14.26 -16.23 14.15
N PRO A 540 14.40 -17.43 14.73
CA PRO A 540 14.92 -17.57 16.09
C PRO A 540 16.29 -16.93 16.33
N VAL A 541 17.15 -16.80 15.33
CA VAL A 541 18.53 -16.30 15.47
C VAL A 541 18.80 -14.95 14.79
N THR A 542 17.85 -14.44 14.00
CA THR A 542 18.01 -13.19 13.25
C THR A 542 16.68 -12.45 13.16
N ALA A 543 16.72 -11.14 13.37
CA ALA A 543 15.61 -10.25 13.10
C ALA A 543 16.07 -9.03 12.32
N GLN A 544 15.18 -8.48 11.51
CA GLN A 544 15.38 -7.22 10.82
C GLN A 544 14.46 -6.15 11.42
N ILE A 545 14.94 -4.92 11.45
CA ILE A 545 14.15 -3.74 11.77
C ILE A 545 14.48 -2.65 10.76
N ARG A 546 13.45 -2.01 10.22
CA ARG A 546 13.61 -0.88 9.31
C ARG A 546 13.22 0.40 10.00
N TYR A 547 14.01 1.44 9.75
CA TYR A 547 13.69 2.81 10.10
C TYR A 547 13.50 3.55 8.79
N GLY A 548 12.26 3.79 8.38
CA GLY A 548 12.01 4.65 7.24
C GLY A 548 12.30 6.11 7.62
N LYS A 549 12.92 6.87 6.73
CA LYS A 549 12.99 8.33 6.84
C LYS A 549 13.06 8.92 5.44
N ILE A 550 12.01 9.63 5.05
CA ILE A 550 11.95 10.26 3.72
C ILE A 550 12.60 11.66 3.70
N ASN A 551 12.91 12.24 4.87
CA ASN A 551 13.51 13.58 4.93
C ASN A 551 15.00 13.53 5.27
N GLY A 552 15.86 13.72 4.26
CA GLY A 552 17.24 14.15 4.48
C GLY A 552 17.25 15.56 5.09
N SER A 553 18.13 15.83 6.06
CA SER A 553 18.16 17.14 6.74
C SER A 553 18.33 18.29 5.76
N ALA A 554 19.00 18.14 4.61
CA ALA A 554 19.14 19.25 3.64
C ALA A 554 17.79 19.84 3.21
N ILE A 555 16.71 19.05 3.24
CA ILE A 555 15.35 19.51 3.01
C ILE A 555 14.83 20.29 4.24
N VAL A 556 15.01 19.75 5.45
CA VAL A 556 14.62 20.39 6.72
C VAL A 556 15.41 21.68 6.99
N ASP A 557 16.70 21.67 6.68
CA ASP A 557 17.65 22.76 6.79
C ASP A 557 17.35 23.82 5.72
N ALA A 558 17.04 23.45 4.47
CA ALA A 558 16.60 24.41 3.45
C ALA A 558 15.24 25.06 3.77
N ILE A 559 14.35 24.37 4.49
CA ILE A 559 13.10 24.93 5.00
C ILE A 559 13.36 25.89 6.15
N ASN A 560 14.33 25.59 7.02
CA ASN A 560 14.68 26.41 8.18
C ASN A 560 15.58 27.62 7.82
N ASP A 561 16.42 27.50 6.78
CA ASP A 561 17.31 28.56 6.28
C ASP A 561 16.60 29.57 5.35
N GLY A 562 15.40 29.24 4.88
CA GLY A 562 14.54 30.20 4.20
C GLY A 562 13.98 31.22 5.20
N ALA A 563 14.35 32.49 5.06
CA ALA A 563 14.04 33.64 5.94
C ALA A 563 12.56 33.92 6.33
N ASN A 564 11.62 32.99 6.09
CA ASN A 564 10.25 33.03 6.57
C ASN A 564 10.08 32.17 7.83
N VAL A 565 10.31 32.82 8.98
CA VAL A 565 10.19 32.31 10.36
C VAL A 565 8.78 31.77 10.71
N SER A 566 7.80 31.86 9.81
CA SER A 566 6.41 31.42 10.03
C SER A 566 6.13 29.95 9.73
N THR A 567 7.09 29.24 9.13
CA THR A 567 6.96 27.81 8.78
C THR A 567 7.91 27.00 9.67
N HIS A 568 7.61 27.00 10.97
CA HIS A 568 8.24 26.06 11.88
C HIS A 568 7.58 24.70 11.65
N ILE A 569 8.25 23.82 10.91
CA ILE A 569 7.88 22.41 10.88
C ILE A 569 8.40 21.82 12.19
N PRO A 570 7.53 21.38 13.13
CA PRO A 570 8.00 20.75 14.35
C PRO A 570 8.88 19.57 13.96
N VAL A 571 10.07 19.51 14.53
CA VAL A 571 11.13 18.52 14.21
C VAL A 571 10.66 17.05 14.39
N GLY A 572 9.46 16.83 14.95
CA GLY A 572 8.78 15.54 15.06
C GLY A 572 7.70 15.24 13.99
N THR A 573 7.68 15.91 12.84
CA THR A 573 6.69 15.68 11.75
C THR A 573 7.28 15.14 10.45
N ALA A 574 8.48 14.55 10.49
CA ALA A 574 9.12 13.93 9.33
C ALA A 574 8.58 12.50 9.11
N TYR A 575 8.23 12.19 7.86
CA TYR A 575 7.54 10.97 7.43
C TYR A 575 8.42 9.71 7.45
N PHE A 576 7.75 8.60 7.80
CA PHE A 576 8.19 7.26 8.24
C PHE A 576 8.94 7.28 9.55
N SER A 577 8.51 6.38 10.44
CA SER A 577 9.07 5.94 11.74
C SER A 577 10.32 6.65 12.31
N THR A 578 10.47 7.97 12.20
CA THR A 578 10.96 8.71 13.34
C THR A 578 9.84 8.59 14.33
N ASN A 579 9.90 7.50 15.10
CA ASN A 579 9.99 7.64 16.53
C ASN A 579 9.19 8.88 16.96
N PRO A 580 7.94 8.78 17.49
CA PRO A 580 7.75 9.58 18.68
C PRO A 580 8.97 9.20 19.54
N PHE A 581 9.81 10.17 19.84
CA PHE A 581 11.01 10.13 20.69
C PHE A 581 11.48 8.77 21.24
N TYR A 582 12.82 8.62 21.27
CA TYR A 582 13.55 7.74 22.20
C TYR A 582 12.67 7.39 23.39
N ASP A 583 12.32 6.10 23.60
CA ASP A 583 11.47 5.55 24.68
C ASP A 583 9.94 5.38 24.49
N SER A 584 9.32 5.76 23.37
CA SER A 584 7.84 5.91 23.38
C SER A 584 6.98 4.91 22.59
N ASN A 585 7.51 3.99 21.75
CA ASN A 585 6.67 3.02 21.02
C ASN A 585 7.33 1.65 20.74
N PHE A 586 6.59 0.55 20.85
CA PHE A 586 7.13 -0.82 20.80
C PHE A 586 7.55 -1.33 19.41
N PHE A 587 7.12 -0.69 18.32
CA PHE A 587 7.45 -1.11 16.94
C PHE A 587 8.88 -0.78 16.53
N THR A 588 9.58 0.08 17.29
CA THR A 588 10.93 0.54 16.95
C THR A 588 12.02 -0.31 17.60
N ALA A 589 11.68 -1.52 18.03
CA ALA A 589 12.54 -2.35 18.84
C ALA A 589 12.36 -3.84 18.57
N LEU A 590 13.40 -4.62 18.89
CA LEU A 590 13.40 -6.06 18.70
C LEU A 590 13.19 -6.81 20.01
N TRP A 591 12.13 -7.61 20.07
CA TRP A 591 11.79 -8.43 21.21
C TRP A 591 12.53 -9.75 21.15
N VAL A 592 13.25 -10.07 22.22
CA VAL A 592 14.02 -11.32 22.33
C VAL A 592 13.69 -12.03 23.63
N LYS A 593 13.64 -13.35 23.57
CA LYS A 593 13.43 -14.22 24.71
C LYS A 593 14.73 -14.90 25.11
N VAL A 594 15.07 -14.80 26.38
CA VAL A 594 16.19 -15.50 27.00
C VAL A 594 15.68 -16.83 27.58
N SER A 595 16.34 -17.92 27.24
CA SER A 595 16.06 -19.25 27.77
C SER A 595 16.23 -19.26 29.29
N GLY A 596 15.30 -19.92 30.00
CA GLY A 596 15.47 -20.17 31.44
C GLY A 596 16.67 -21.09 31.76
N ALA A 597 17.25 -21.75 30.76
CA ALA A 597 18.45 -22.57 30.89
C ALA A 597 19.76 -21.79 30.68
N ALA A 598 19.68 -20.49 30.35
CA ALA A 598 20.85 -19.65 30.20
C ALA A 598 21.64 -19.54 31.51
N ALA A 599 22.96 -19.60 31.45
CA ALA A 599 23.79 -19.55 32.65
C ALA A 599 24.01 -18.09 33.11
N HIS A 600 23.99 -17.89 34.44
CA HIS A 600 24.46 -16.64 35.04
C HIS A 600 25.91 -16.33 34.61
N GLY A 601 26.16 -15.12 34.11
CA GLY A 601 27.43 -14.66 33.55
C GLY A 601 27.67 -15.02 32.08
N GLU A 602 26.75 -15.73 31.43
CA GLU A 602 26.84 -16.07 30.01
C GLU A 602 26.81 -14.79 29.14
N LYS A 603 27.56 -14.78 28.05
CA LYS A 603 27.60 -13.65 27.11
C LYS A 603 26.70 -13.96 25.93
N ALA A 604 25.73 -13.09 25.69
CA ALA A 604 24.95 -13.06 24.46
C ALA A 604 25.60 -12.08 23.48
N GLY A 605 26.29 -12.62 22.48
CA GLY A 605 26.83 -11.82 21.40
C GLY A 605 25.75 -11.53 20.38
N PHE A 606 25.81 -10.33 19.83
CA PHE A 606 24.93 -9.93 18.76
C PHE A 606 25.70 -9.17 17.70
N THR A 607 25.33 -9.42 16.45
CA THR A 607 25.87 -8.78 15.26
C THR A 607 24.77 -7.94 14.64
N VAL A 608 24.98 -6.62 14.55
CA VAL A 608 24.08 -5.69 13.87
C VAL A 608 24.70 -5.31 12.54
N VAL A 609 24.03 -5.64 11.45
CA VAL A 609 24.37 -5.22 10.10
C VAL A 609 23.47 -4.05 9.75
N VAL A 610 24.07 -2.88 9.59
CA VAL A 610 23.42 -1.59 9.37
C VAL A 610 23.52 -1.24 7.89
N ARG A 611 22.38 -1.03 7.20
CA ARG A 611 22.32 -0.69 5.76
C ARG A 611 21.46 0.54 5.53
N PRO A 612 22.05 1.73 5.30
CA PRO A 612 21.28 2.90 4.88
C PRO A 612 20.85 2.75 3.42
N ALA A 613 19.63 3.14 3.06
CA ALA A 613 19.13 3.06 1.68
C ALA A 613 19.98 3.85 0.69
N ASN A 614 20.59 4.94 1.15
CA ASN A 614 21.51 5.79 0.40
C ASN A 614 22.98 5.56 0.75
N GLY A 615 23.36 4.39 1.26
CA GLY A 615 24.77 4.03 1.44
C GLY A 615 25.53 3.93 0.12
N GLU A 616 26.85 4.14 0.15
CA GLU A 616 27.72 3.81 -0.98
C GLU A 616 27.48 2.34 -1.41
N PRO A 617 27.27 2.04 -2.71
CA PRO A 617 27.09 0.66 -3.14
C PRO A 617 28.32 -0.20 -2.84
N ASP A 618 28.09 -1.43 -2.38
CA ASP A 618 29.09 -2.49 -2.30
C ASP A 618 29.30 -3.16 -3.66
N GLY A 619 30.20 -4.16 -3.72
CA GLY A 619 30.49 -4.91 -4.95
C GLY A 619 29.31 -5.70 -5.52
N SER A 620 28.19 -5.82 -4.80
CA SER A 620 26.94 -6.40 -5.28
C SER A 620 25.94 -5.35 -5.77
N GLY A 621 26.29 -4.06 -5.70
CA GLY A 621 25.41 -2.96 -6.04
C GLY A 621 24.38 -2.64 -4.95
N ARG A 622 24.42 -3.28 -3.79
CA ARG A 622 23.57 -2.93 -2.63
C ARG A 622 24.26 -1.88 -1.77
N PRO A 623 23.54 -1.06 -0.99
CA PRO A 623 24.20 -0.16 -0.05
C PRO A 623 25.13 -0.92 0.91
N ALA A 624 26.36 -0.41 1.05
CA ALA A 624 27.40 -1.01 1.84
C ALA A 624 26.94 -1.12 3.30
N ALA A 625 26.93 -2.35 3.79
CA ALA A 625 26.61 -2.61 5.17
C ALA A 625 27.78 -2.25 6.09
N GLN A 626 27.44 -1.75 7.26
CA GLN A 626 28.36 -1.68 8.39
C GLN A 626 27.99 -2.75 9.42
N THR A 627 28.96 -3.57 9.81
CA THR A 627 28.78 -4.56 10.86
C THR A 627 29.25 -4.02 12.21
N LEU A 628 28.37 -4.05 13.19
CA LEU A 628 28.64 -3.73 14.58
C LEU A 628 28.47 -5.00 15.40
N LYS A 629 29.30 -5.16 16.44
CA LYS A 629 29.20 -6.28 17.38
C LYS A 629 29.00 -5.74 18.78
N PHE A 630 28.07 -6.34 19.51
CA PHE A 630 27.83 -6.02 20.92
C PHE A 630 27.65 -7.30 21.73
N ILE A 631 27.81 -7.18 23.04
CA ILE A 631 27.72 -8.30 23.98
C ILE A 631 26.86 -7.85 25.16
N ALA A 632 25.76 -8.56 25.41
CA ALA A 632 25.00 -8.45 26.65
C ALA A 632 25.36 -9.60 27.59
N VAL A 633 25.33 -9.36 28.90
CA VAL A 633 25.64 -10.37 29.93
C VAL A 633 24.33 -10.88 30.53
N ILE A 634 24.13 -12.19 30.50
CA ILE A 634 23.02 -12.84 31.18
C ILE A 634 23.35 -12.82 32.67
N ASN A 635 22.62 -12.07 33.50
CA ASN A 635 22.94 -11.95 34.93
C ASN A 635 22.79 -13.27 35.62
#